data_AF-A0A2G1W8Y6-F1
#
_entry.id   AF-A0A2G1W8Y6-F1
#
_cell.length_a   1.000
_cell.length_b   1.000
_cell.length_c   1.000
_cell.angle_alpha   90.00
_cell.angle_beta   90.00
_cell.angle_gamma   90.00
#
_symmetry.space_group_name_H-M   'P 1'
#
loop_
_entity.id
_entity.type
_entity.pdbx_description
1 polymer ?
#
loop_
_entity_poly.entity_id
_entity_poly.type
_entity_poly.pdbx_seq_one_letter_code
_entity_poly.pdbx_strand_id
1 'polypeptide(L)'
;MKFGMINSMNRLILALSVVFLTINSAEAQEGTNSDAAAMSRIFGEDIVRQNGRTAVATARAMSDDPTAEYEYLVNWVLPPYRPTLLRIDGSFAATDLTSENGVQRLGGEVESPALELIRVAKRAKQLDDLFRRLSELPDADDTQQRRKVALLALIEMARGRMDSANKLGDKLYELVARSNEPLTERWPELLFTYVSHQVPALKDVSADIFEVLLPMQDSVPMSALGLHLQDIQARLEFGDSERLRHWHPSARATASTQDAGRPNTRWFASDGTVRCVTSHDVDYLHYQTPLAGNYEVEADVSLIPNQNGVIFVGGQWLSIAEGAGLMRGDYRSVHGYSPFQKKPLPVPDTYLRYRAVVRGDQVTTFCNGREVDRREFGYAPWLALRNDPGTRGTVRNLQITGRPVVPETVYPLLEGARSWKAYQDDADQRWATTDDHANGFITGKRIENVGHTSVECLAHYHRPILEDGVIEYEFFYQSGEYSAHPAIERLVFRLDADGVRPHWVHNPSVGMTSTATASNPDSIPLRLKENDWNRVRLTIQGDQLQIAVNDVDAFQHGLIQHQRRLGLYYVGSESKLKVRNMTWTGDWPKSLPAPQQQELASDVPEFLAGLETMQEHTRIDFTKPIDRTRFDTPRSRARSYASPSGLRIEPDVLPGFSSYFVGDRHRISGDFDATLRFSNLTGSAETGQADFTLRFLDEHGNRYSAARSYRAAGEELATMRWMYLGKTKKVFDSRKTGDESREGRLRLIRRGDTTYALIAHGDSDRFHLLGTRAVRDPVSTMGLRIEASRMKAGELSVVLEELVIRTSPPGSKDLDPRVTALERVTREFRHRSIVDSFQPTTREFAEMIHASVTESGIKMIADHDSALIGYSKALSGDFEITVDIGTLQLSDDSKFTIGLDVGDQPNKAELTLQPRDDNGFRITAQIPNRKNKDNNFQSNNMDIVDLDAVRTLRLVRLQRTIFFVCKGKTKSKVLGYADIGTEDIRPGSIQFTLASESQMSSLELEKIEIQSANP
;
A
#
# COMPACT_ATOMS: atom_id res chain seq x y z
N MET A 1 -34.49 -27.78 57.73
CA MET A 1 -34.95 -27.79 56.32
C MET A 1 -33.90 -27.37 55.28
N LYS A 2 -32.92 -26.48 55.57
CA LYS A 2 -31.90 -26.07 54.58
C LYS A 2 -30.74 -27.06 54.32
N PHE A 3 -30.48 -28.02 55.21
CA PHE A 3 -29.42 -29.03 55.01
C PHE A 3 -29.86 -30.27 54.20
N GLY A 4 -31.17 -30.55 54.12
CA GLY A 4 -31.69 -31.70 53.34
C GLY A 4 -31.71 -31.44 51.83
N MET A 5 -31.87 -30.19 51.40
CA MET A 5 -31.89 -29.81 49.98
C MET A 5 -30.50 -29.85 49.34
N ILE A 6 -29.44 -29.51 50.07
CA ILE A 6 -28.07 -29.49 49.55
C ILE A 6 -27.54 -30.92 49.34
N ASN A 7 -27.87 -31.85 50.23
CA ASN A 7 -27.50 -33.26 50.05
C ASN A 7 -28.29 -33.95 48.92
N SER A 8 -29.55 -33.56 48.69
CA SER A 8 -30.33 -34.06 47.55
C SER A 8 -29.86 -33.48 46.21
N MET A 9 -29.45 -32.20 46.17
CA MET A 9 -28.86 -31.58 44.97
C MET A 9 -27.49 -32.17 44.64
N ASN A 10 -26.62 -32.40 45.63
CA ASN A 10 -25.32 -33.02 45.39
C ASN A 10 -25.42 -34.49 44.97
N ARG A 11 -26.44 -35.23 45.45
CA ARG A 11 -26.73 -36.59 44.97
C ARG A 11 -27.35 -36.60 43.58
N LEU A 12 -28.15 -35.60 43.20
CA LEU A 12 -28.67 -35.45 41.85
C LEU A 12 -27.57 -35.08 40.86
N ILE A 13 -26.64 -34.20 41.25
CA ILE A 13 -25.47 -33.82 40.45
C ILE A 13 -24.49 -34.98 40.32
N LEU A 14 -24.20 -35.73 41.39
CA LEU A 14 -23.40 -36.96 41.27
C LEU A 14 -24.10 -38.04 40.44
N ALA A 15 -25.42 -38.20 40.54
CA ALA A 15 -26.16 -39.15 39.71
C ALA A 15 -26.15 -38.75 38.23
N LEU A 16 -26.27 -37.46 37.91
CA LEU A 16 -26.14 -36.94 36.55
C LEU A 16 -24.70 -37.11 36.03
N SER A 17 -23.67 -36.83 36.83
CA SER A 17 -22.27 -37.03 36.43
C SER A 17 -21.90 -38.51 36.26
N VAL A 18 -22.46 -39.41 37.07
CA VAL A 18 -22.27 -40.86 36.92
C VAL A 18 -22.99 -41.38 35.67
N VAL A 19 -24.17 -40.84 35.32
CA VAL A 19 -24.86 -41.15 34.05
C VAL A 19 -24.10 -40.60 32.84
N PHE A 20 -23.47 -39.43 32.93
CA PHE A 20 -22.60 -38.91 31.87
C PHE A 20 -21.31 -39.71 31.67
N LEU A 21 -20.78 -40.35 32.74
CA LEU A 21 -19.59 -41.19 32.66
C LEU A 21 -19.89 -42.64 32.22
N THR A 22 -21.07 -43.19 32.50
CA THR A 22 -21.45 -44.54 32.05
C THR A 22 -22.04 -44.61 30.65
N ILE A 23 -22.45 -43.49 30.03
CA ILE A 23 -22.91 -43.47 28.63
C ILE A 23 -21.74 -43.40 27.63
N ASN A 24 -20.54 -42.98 28.04
CA ASN A 24 -19.35 -42.94 27.17
C ASN A 24 -18.50 -44.23 27.19
N SER A 25 -19.01 -45.32 27.77
CA SER A 25 -18.31 -46.61 27.81
C SER A 25 -19.26 -47.82 27.69
N ALA A 26 -20.32 -47.67 26.90
CA ALA A 26 -21.15 -48.80 26.46
C ALA A 26 -20.83 -49.11 24.99
N GLU A 27 -20.42 -50.35 24.77
CA GLU A 27 -20.10 -50.95 23.48
C GLU A 27 -21.15 -50.65 22.40
N ALA A 28 -20.66 -50.45 21.17
CA ALA A 28 -21.46 -50.33 19.98
C ALA A 28 -22.34 -51.59 19.78
N GLN A 29 -23.61 -51.51 20.18
CA GLN A 29 -24.66 -52.41 19.70
C GLN A 29 -25.96 -51.62 19.41
N GLU A 30 -26.57 -51.99 18.29
CA GLU A 30 -27.73 -51.41 17.60
C GLU A 30 -28.87 -50.89 18.50
N GLY A 31 -28.84 -49.60 18.84
CA GLY A 31 -29.97 -48.86 19.43
C GLY A 31 -30.67 -48.00 18.37
N THR A 32 -31.50 -48.59 17.53
CA THR A 32 -32.05 -47.91 16.35
C THR A 32 -33.35 -47.14 16.68
N ASN A 33 -33.32 -45.81 16.51
CA ASN A 33 -34.42 -44.83 16.55
C ASN A 33 -35.04 -44.41 17.89
N SER A 34 -35.15 -45.29 18.90
CA SER A 34 -35.85 -44.94 20.17
C SER A 34 -35.08 -43.94 21.04
N ASP A 35 -33.76 -44.13 21.15
CA ASP A 35 -32.90 -43.31 22.03
C ASP A 35 -32.66 -41.93 21.45
N ALA A 36 -32.49 -41.82 20.13
CA ALA A 36 -32.35 -40.54 19.45
C ALA A 36 -33.64 -39.69 19.55
N ALA A 37 -34.82 -40.33 19.49
CA ALA A 37 -36.09 -39.67 19.72
C ALA A 37 -36.26 -39.26 21.20
N ALA A 38 -35.77 -40.06 22.15
CA ALA A 38 -35.76 -39.73 23.56
C ALA A 38 -34.84 -38.53 23.86
N MET A 39 -33.62 -38.49 23.32
CA MET A 39 -32.70 -37.36 23.45
C MET A 39 -33.32 -36.04 22.96
N SER A 40 -33.90 -36.03 21.76
CA SER A 40 -34.57 -34.84 21.20
C SER A 40 -35.75 -34.38 22.07
N ARG A 41 -36.48 -35.30 22.71
CA ARG A 41 -37.57 -34.97 23.64
C ARG A 41 -37.08 -34.45 25.00
N ILE A 42 -35.96 -34.97 25.51
CA ILE A 42 -35.43 -34.63 26.84
C ILE A 42 -34.69 -33.29 26.83
N PHE A 43 -33.81 -33.10 25.84
CA PHE A 43 -32.92 -31.92 25.78
C PHE A 43 -33.45 -30.83 24.85
N GLY A 44 -34.43 -31.14 24.00
CA GLY A 44 -34.87 -30.24 22.95
C GLY A 44 -33.92 -30.26 21.74
N GLU A 45 -34.45 -29.88 20.58
CA GLU A 45 -33.76 -30.04 19.31
C GLU A 45 -32.55 -29.09 19.17
N ASP A 46 -32.63 -27.91 19.77
CA ASP A 46 -31.55 -26.92 19.69
C ASP A 46 -30.28 -27.40 20.42
N ILE A 47 -30.42 -28.10 21.55
CA ILE A 47 -29.29 -28.70 22.26
C ILE A 47 -28.71 -29.87 21.47
N VAL A 48 -29.55 -30.70 20.86
CA VAL A 48 -29.09 -31.83 20.03
C VAL A 48 -28.33 -31.33 18.79
N ARG A 49 -28.81 -30.27 18.14
CA ARG A 49 -28.12 -29.64 16.99
C ARG A 49 -26.72 -29.13 17.34
N GLN A 50 -26.53 -28.57 18.54
CA GLN A 50 -25.23 -28.08 19.01
C GLN A 50 -24.15 -29.18 19.11
N ASN A 51 -24.55 -30.45 19.20
CA ASN A 51 -23.63 -31.60 19.21
C ASN A 51 -23.13 -32.01 17.80
N GLY A 52 -23.37 -31.19 16.76
CA GLY A 52 -22.92 -31.46 15.39
C GLY A 52 -21.41 -31.73 15.27
N ARG A 53 -20.56 -31.03 16.05
CA ARG A 53 -19.10 -31.27 16.06
C ARG A 53 -18.75 -32.69 16.53
N THR A 54 -19.41 -33.16 17.58
CA THR A 54 -19.26 -34.53 18.07
C THR A 54 -19.73 -35.55 17.04
N ALA A 55 -20.84 -35.28 16.34
CA ALA A 55 -21.31 -36.16 15.27
C ALA A 55 -20.27 -36.27 14.13
N VAL A 56 -19.65 -35.16 13.72
CA VAL A 56 -18.58 -35.18 12.73
C VAL A 56 -17.36 -35.98 13.22
N ALA A 57 -16.95 -35.81 14.48
CA ALA A 57 -15.84 -36.56 15.07
C ALA A 57 -16.12 -38.08 15.12
N THR A 58 -17.32 -38.47 15.57
CA THR A 58 -17.77 -39.87 15.60
C THR A 58 -17.78 -40.49 14.20
N ALA A 59 -18.29 -39.76 13.20
CA ALA A 59 -18.28 -40.23 11.82
C ALA A 59 -16.86 -40.48 11.30
N ARG A 60 -15.94 -39.54 11.54
CA ARG A 60 -14.53 -39.67 11.11
C ARG A 60 -13.80 -40.83 11.79
N ALA A 61 -14.17 -41.18 13.03
CA ALA A 61 -13.65 -42.36 13.70
C ALA A 61 -14.08 -43.69 13.01
N MET A 62 -15.10 -43.65 12.17
CA MET A 62 -15.58 -44.77 11.34
C MET A 62 -15.03 -44.74 9.90
N SER A 63 -14.02 -43.90 9.61
CA SER A 63 -13.59 -43.59 8.23
C SER A 63 -13.07 -44.77 7.40
N ASP A 64 -12.73 -45.89 8.05
CA ASP A 64 -12.37 -47.17 7.41
C ASP A 64 -13.56 -47.88 6.76
N ASP A 65 -14.80 -47.55 7.12
CA ASP A 65 -16.04 -48.01 6.48
C ASP A 65 -16.89 -46.83 6.00
N PRO A 66 -16.72 -46.39 4.74
CA PRO A 66 -17.48 -45.28 4.16
C PRO A 66 -19.00 -45.50 4.15
N THR A 67 -19.48 -46.75 4.21
CA THR A 67 -20.92 -47.05 4.22
C THR A 67 -21.50 -46.82 5.62
N ALA A 68 -20.84 -47.34 6.66
CA ALA A 68 -21.22 -47.08 8.05
C ALA A 68 -21.11 -45.59 8.40
N GLU A 69 -20.05 -44.92 7.93
CA GLU A 69 -19.87 -43.47 8.06
C GLU A 69 -21.04 -42.69 7.41
N TYR A 70 -21.45 -43.10 6.19
CA TYR A 70 -22.58 -42.50 5.49
C TYR A 70 -23.91 -42.73 6.24
N GLU A 71 -24.18 -43.95 6.69
CA GLU A 71 -25.41 -44.30 7.40
C GLU A 71 -25.54 -43.56 8.74
N TYR A 72 -24.43 -43.38 9.46
CA TYR A 72 -24.41 -42.58 10.68
C TYR A 72 -24.77 -41.11 10.38
N LEU A 73 -24.08 -40.49 9.41
CA LEU A 73 -24.28 -39.08 9.07
C LEU A 73 -25.65 -38.81 8.45
N VAL A 74 -26.17 -39.70 7.61
CA VAL A 74 -27.49 -39.52 7.00
C VAL A 74 -28.59 -39.57 8.06
N ASN A 75 -28.50 -40.47 9.04
CA ASN A 75 -29.45 -40.57 10.15
C ASN A 75 -29.31 -39.41 11.15
N TRP A 76 -28.14 -38.78 11.25
CA TRP A 76 -27.96 -37.56 12.02
C TRP A 76 -28.62 -36.36 11.33
N VAL A 77 -28.28 -36.12 10.05
CA VAL A 77 -28.73 -34.95 9.29
C VAL A 77 -30.22 -35.04 8.95
N LEU A 78 -30.72 -36.25 8.69
CA LEU A 78 -32.10 -36.57 8.33
C LEU A 78 -32.70 -37.55 9.38
N PRO A 79 -33.07 -37.08 10.58
CA PRO A 79 -33.50 -37.96 11.66
C PRO A 79 -34.76 -38.74 11.27
N PRO A 80 -34.74 -40.09 11.27
CA PRO A 80 -35.85 -40.90 10.77
C PRO A 80 -37.14 -40.73 11.60
N TYR A 81 -37.02 -40.30 12.86
CA TYR A 81 -38.15 -40.04 13.76
C TYR A 81 -38.77 -38.64 13.61
N ARG A 82 -38.16 -37.74 12.82
CA ARG A 82 -38.70 -36.42 12.45
C ARG A 82 -38.38 -36.13 10.98
N PRO A 83 -39.19 -36.64 10.03
CA PRO A 83 -38.87 -36.62 8.61
C PRO A 83 -38.82 -35.22 7.97
N THR A 84 -39.23 -34.18 8.67
CA THR A 84 -39.22 -32.79 8.17
C THR A 84 -38.07 -31.94 8.74
N LEU A 85 -37.28 -32.50 9.65
CA LEU A 85 -36.22 -31.79 10.36
C LEU A 85 -34.87 -32.04 9.69
N LEU A 86 -34.11 -30.97 9.46
CA LEU A 86 -32.76 -31.02 8.90
C LEU A 86 -31.72 -30.44 9.87
N ARG A 87 -30.77 -31.28 10.31
CA ARG A 87 -29.63 -30.87 11.15
C ARG A 87 -28.41 -30.53 10.31
N ILE A 88 -28.38 -29.30 9.79
CA ILE A 88 -27.27 -28.85 8.94
C ILE A 88 -26.33 -27.87 9.65
N ASP A 89 -26.66 -27.43 10.85
CA ASP A 89 -25.87 -26.46 11.61
C ASP A 89 -24.41 -26.88 11.74
N GLY A 90 -23.53 -25.89 11.65
CA GLY A 90 -22.10 -26.10 11.74
C GLY A 90 -21.51 -25.60 13.04
N SER A 91 -20.20 -25.75 13.10
CA SER A 91 -19.29 -25.14 14.04
C SER A 91 -18.01 -24.79 13.29
N PHE A 92 -17.05 -24.15 13.95
CA PHE A 92 -15.74 -23.89 13.38
C PHE A 92 -14.74 -24.80 14.05
N ALA A 93 -13.92 -25.49 13.27
CA ALA A 93 -12.80 -26.26 13.78
C ALA A 93 -11.89 -25.31 14.58
N ALA A 94 -11.30 -25.81 15.67
CA ALA A 94 -10.31 -25.04 16.40
C ALA A 94 -9.21 -24.55 15.43
N THR A 95 -8.68 -23.35 15.64
CA THR A 95 -7.72 -22.74 14.72
C THR A 95 -6.33 -23.41 14.78
N ASP A 96 -6.21 -24.56 15.42
CA ASP A 96 -4.98 -25.34 15.51
C ASP A 96 -4.56 -25.95 14.19
N LEU A 97 -3.25 -25.92 13.97
CA LEU A 97 -2.56 -26.64 12.92
C LEU A 97 -2.25 -28.06 13.42
N THR A 98 -3.23 -28.94 13.47
CA THR A 98 -2.92 -30.38 13.56
C THR A 98 -3.41 -31.09 12.30
N SER A 99 -2.44 -31.64 11.57
CA SER A 99 -2.70 -32.80 10.71
C SER A 99 -2.10 -34.01 11.43
N GLU A 100 -2.93 -34.90 11.95
CA GLU A 100 -2.45 -36.27 12.24
C GLU A 100 -2.14 -37.03 10.94
N ASN A 101 -2.63 -36.54 9.78
CA ASN A 101 -2.59 -37.26 8.49
C ASN A 101 -1.91 -36.49 7.33
N GLY A 102 -1.08 -35.48 7.60
CA GLY A 102 -0.35 -34.76 6.55
C GLY A 102 -1.20 -33.88 5.59
N VAL A 103 -2.51 -33.77 5.82
CA VAL A 103 -3.38 -32.79 5.15
C VAL A 103 -3.45 -31.54 6.01
N GLN A 104 -2.80 -30.45 5.57
CA GLN A 104 -2.85 -29.15 6.22
C GLN A 104 -4.29 -28.63 6.23
N ARG A 105 -4.90 -28.52 7.42
CA ARG A 105 -6.13 -27.74 7.61
C ARG A 105 -5.75 -26.33 8.02
N LEU A 106 -6.31 -25.35 7.32
CA LEU A 106 -6.23 -23.96 7.76
C LEU A 106 -7.21 -23.86 8.93
N GLY A 107 -6.71 -23.72 10.15
CA GLY A 107 -7.55 -23.61 11.33
C GLY A 107 -8.73 -22.64 11.17
N GLY A 108 -9.88 -22.97 11.76
CA GLY A 108 -11.13 -22.20 11.60
C GLY A 108 -12.05 -22.69 10.48
N GLU A 109 -11.75 -23.79 9.78
CA GLU A 109 -12.64 -24.36 8.76
C GLU A 109 -14.06 -24.64 9.28
N VAL A 110 -15.06 -24.46 8.41
CA VAL A 110 -16.44 -24.79 8.74
C VAL A 110 -16.62 -26.31 8.85
N GLU A 111 -17.02 -26.78 10.03
CA GLU A 111 -17.40 -28.17 10.29
C GLU A 111 -18.92 -28.29 10.41
N SER A 112 -19.54 -28.99 9.47
CA SER A 112 -20.97 -29.28 9.49
C SER A 112 -21.21 -30.76 9.20
N PRO A 113 -22.10 -31.45 9.94
CA PRO A 113 -22.55 -32.80 9.60
C PRO A 113 -23.08 -32.91 8.17
N ALA A 114 -23.68 -31.84 7.63
CA ALA A 114 -24.16 -31.81 6.25
C ALA A 114 -23.01 -31.79 5.23
N LEU A 115 -21.96 -31.00 5.46
CA LEU A 115 -20.79 -30.99 4.57
C LEU A 115 -20.04 -32.32 4.62
N GLU A 116 -19.87 -32.91 5.82
CA GLU A 116 -19.25 -34.22 5.97
C GLU A 116 -20.10 -35.31 5.30
N LEU A 117 -21.44 -35.27 5.45
CA LEU A 117 -22.36 -36.18 4.76
C LEU A 117 -22.17 -36.13 3.24
N ILE A 118 -22.04 -34.94 2.64
CA ILE A 118 -21.80 -34.82 1.19
C ILE A 118 -20.45 -35.41 0.80
N ARG A 119 -19.38 -35.13 1.57
CA ARG A 119 -18.04 -35.68 1.32
C ARG A 119 -18.06 -37.21 1.35
N VAL A 120 -18.70 -37.79 2.37
CA VAL A 120 -18.80 -39.24 2.55
C VAL A 120 -19.73 -39.85 1.50
N ALA A 121 -20.87 -39.23 1.19
CA ALA A 121 -21.76 -39.66 0.11
C ALA A 121 -21.03 -39.69 -1.25
N LYS A 122 -20.13 -38.75 -1.51
CA LYS A 122 -19.27 -38.78 -2.71
C LYS A 122 -18.32 -39.98 -2.70
N ARG A 123 -17.64 -40.25 -1.58
CA ARG A 123 -16.75 -41.42 -1.41
C ARG A 123 -17.52 -42.75 -1.56
N ALA A 124 -18.70 -42.84 -0.95
CA ALA A 124 -19.58 -44.00 -0.97
C ALA A 124 -20.44 -44.11 -2.26
N LYS A 125 -20.32 -43.16 -3.19
CA LYS A 125 -21.12 -43.08 -4.43
C LYS A 125 -22.65 -43.02 -4.20
N GLN A 126 -23.08 -42.39 -3.11
CA GLN A 126 -24.47 -42.24 -2.67
C GLN A 126 -25.08 -40.86 -2.98
N LEU A 127 -24.39 -39.98 -3.71
CA LEU A 127 -24.88 -38.60 -3.98
C LEU A 127 -26.25 -38.55 -4.68
N ASP A 128 -26.50 -39.46 -5.63
CA ASP A 128 -27.77 -39.50 -6.37
C ASP A 128 -28.94 -39.95 -5.48
N ASP A 129 -28.71 -40.96 -4.62
CA ASP A 129 -29.70 -41.43 -3.66
C ASP A 129 -30.00 -40.37 -2.59
N LEU A 130 -28.95 -39.72 -2.06
CA LEU A 130 -29.08 -38.63 -1.10
C LEU A 130 -29.89 -37.46 -1.68
N PHE A 131 -29.59 -37.05 -2.93
CA PHE A 131 -30.34 -36.00 -3.63
C PHE A 131 -31.83 -36.35 -3.76
N ARG A 132 -32.12 -37.60 -4.17
CA ARG A 132 -33.49 -38.09 -4.32
C ARG A 132 -34.25 -38.08 -2.99
N ARG A 133 -33.67 -38.66 -1.94
CA ARG A 133 -34.25 -38.68 -0.59
C ARG A 133 -34.59 -37.27 -0.09
N LEU A 134 -33.66 -36.34 -0.26
CA LEU A 134 -33.84 -34.94 0.18
C LEU A 134 -34.91 -34.21 -0.64
N SER A 135 -34.99 -34.47 -1.95
CA SER A 135 -35.98 -33.86 -2.83
C SER A 135 -37.42 -34.28 -2.49
N GLU A 136 -37.59 -35.54 -2.06
CA GLU A 136 -38.87 -36.14 -1.69
C GLU A 136 -39.39 -35.69 -0.31
N LEU A 137 -38.57 -35.04 0.53
CA LEU A 137 -39.01 -34.54 1.83
C LEU A 137 -40.05 -33.42 1.67
N PRO A 138 -41.12 -33.38 2.50
CA PRO A 138 -42.06 -32.27 2.46
C PRO A 138 -41.42 -31.00 3.08
N ASP A 139 -41.81 -29.85 2.54
CA ASP A 139 -41.42 -28.55 3.10
C ASP A 139 -42.29 -28.29 4.35
N ALA A 140 -41.71 -28.28 5.55
CA ALA A 140 -42.47 -28.09 6.79
C ALA A 140 -42.72 -26.62 7.15
N ASP A 141 -41.67 -25.80 7.07
CA ASP A 141 -41.69 -24.36 7.32
C ASP A 141 -40.59 -23.67 6.51
N ASP A 142 -40.58 -22.33 6.52
CA ASP A 142 -39.60 -21.53 5.78
C ASP A 142 -38.14 -21.85 6.18
N THR A 143 -37.88 -22.16 7.46
CA THR A 143 -36.55 -22.50 7.96
C THR A 143 -36.07 -23.83 7.37
N GLN A 144 -36.89 -24.88 7.44
CA GLN A 144 -36.59 -26.19 6.87
C GLN A 144 -36.52 -26.15 5.35
N GLN A 145 -37.32 -25.31 4.70
CA GLN A 145 -37.25 -25.11 3.25
C GLN A 145 -35.91 -24.51 2.84
N ARG A 146 -35.41 -23.47 3.54
CA ARG A 146 -34.07 -22.92 3.28
C ARG A 146 -32.97 -23.96 3.49
N ARG A 147 -33.03 -24.73 4.59
CA ARG A 147 -32.09 -25.83 4.89
C ARG A 147 -32.05 -26.87 3.76
N LYS A 148 -33.24 -27.29 3.29
CA LYS A 148 -33.38 -28.26 2.20
C LYS A 148 -32.79 -27.73 0.88
N VAL A 149 -33.14 -26.50 0.49
CA VAL A 149 -32.66 -25.90 -0.76
C VAL A 149 -31.14 -25.72 -0.75
N ALA A 150 -30.57 -25.22 0.35
CA ALA A 150 -29.12 -25.09 0.50
C ALA A 150 -28.41 -26.44 0.36
N LEU A 151 -28.91 -27.48 1.05
CA LEU A 151 -28.31 -28.81 1.00
C LEU A 151 -28.42 -29.46 -0.39
N LEU A 152 -29.56 -29.29 -1.09
CA LEU A 152 -29.70 -29.71 -2.49
C LEU A 152 -28.69 -29.01 -3.41
N ALA A 153 -28.49 -27.71 -3.24
CA ALA A 153 -27.54 -26.94 -4.04
C ALA A 153 -26.10 -27.45 -3.82
N LEU A 154 -25.71 -27.68 -2.56
CA LEU A 154 -24.41 -28.23 -2.21
C LEU A 154 -24.18 -29.64 -2.79
N ILE A 155 -25.22 -30.49 -2.82
CA ILE A 155 -25.15 -31.81 -3.47
C ILE A 155 -24.95 -31.68 -4.99
N GLU A 156 -25.67 -30.78 -5.66
CA GLU A 156 -25.50 -30.54 -7.11
C GLU A 156 -24.09 -30.03 -7.45
N MET A 157 -23.51 -29.16 -6.61
CA MET A 157 -22.10 -28.76 -6.72
C MET A 157 -21.19 -29.99 -6.63
N ALA A 158 -21.40 -30.87 -5.65
CA ALA A 158 -20.61 -32.09 -5.48
C ALA A 158 -20.76 -33.09 -6.65
N ARG A 159 -21.92 -33.10 -7.32
CA ARG A 159 -22.21 -33.86 -8.55
C ARG A 159 -21.64 -33.22 -9.83
N GLY A 160 -21.07 -32.02 -9.75
CA GLY A 160 -20.52 -31.30 -10.90
C GLY A 160 -21.57 -30.56 -11.75
N ARG A 161 -22.78 -30.33 -11.24
CA ARG A 161 -23.93 -29.78 -11.98
C ARG A 161 -24.18 -28.31 -11.63
N MET A 162 -23.28 -27.44 -12.07
CA MET A 162 -23.26 -26.03 -11.66
C MET A 162 -24.52 -25.25 -12.07
N ASP A 163 -25.11 -25.49 -13.24
CA ASP A 163 -26.35 -24.82 -13.66
C ASP A 163 -27.54 -25.13 -12.74
N SER A 164 -27.61 -26.38 -12.26
CA SER A 164 -28.64 -26.85 -11.33
C SER A 164 -28.40 -26.27 -9.94
N ALA A 165 -27.14 -26.27 -9.48
CA ALA A 165 -26.72 -25.60 -8.26
C ALA A 165 -27.02 -24.10 -8.28
N ASN A 166 -26.83 -23.41 -9.42
CA ASN A 166 -27.12 -21.98 -9.56
C ASN A 166 -28.62 -21.70 -9.39
N LYS A 167 -29.48 -22.46 -10.08
CA LYS A 167 -30.95 -22.33 -9.93
C LYS A 167 -31.43 -22.58 -8.51
N LEU A 168 -30.82 -23.54 -7.80
CA LEU A 168 -31.11 -23.78 -6.39
C LEU A 168 -30.57 -22.65 -5.51
N GLY A 169 -29.43 -22.05 -5.86
CA GLY A 169 -28.91 -20.84 -5.25
C GLY A 169 -29.86 -19.65 -5.41
N ASP A 170 -30.40 -19.42 -6.61
CA ASP A 170 -31.37 -18.34 -6.88
C ASP A 170 -32.63 -18.53 -6.01
N LYS A 171 -33.12 -19.78 -5.94
CA LYS A 171 -34.23 -20.14 -5.04
C LYS A 171 -33.88 -19.91 -3.57
N LEU A 172 -32.64 -20.22 -3.15
CA LEU A 172 -32.20 -19.96 -1.78
C LEU A 172 -32.21 -18.45 -1.51
N TYR A 173 -31.67 -17.63 -2.41
CA TYR A 173 -31.68 -16.17 -2.30
C TYR A 173 -33.10 -15.61 -2.13
N GLU A 174 -34.08 -16.07 -2.91
CA GLU A 174 -35.48 -15.64 -2.76
C GLU A 174 -36.07 -15.93 -1.38
N LEU A 175 -35.72 -17.08 -0.77
CA LEU A 175 -36.16 -17.45 0.56
C LEU A 175 -35.43 -16.66 1.64
N VAL A 176 -34.14 -16.39 1.44
CA VAL A 176 -33.28 -15.65 2.36
C VAL A 176 -33.75 -14.20 2.48
N ALA A 177 -34.04 -13.57 1.35
CA ALA A 177 -34.51 -12.17 1.27
C ALA A 177 -35.83 -11.93 2.01
N ARG A 178 -36.62 -12.98 2.29
CA ARG A 178 -37.90 -12.90 3.01
C ARG A 178 -37.82 -13.29 4.48
N SER A 179 -36.70 -13.84 4.92
CA SER A 179 -36.55 -14.35 6.29
C SER A 179 -36.04 -13.26 7.24
N ASN A 180 -36.60 -13.24 8.45
CA ASN A 180 -36.21 -12.36 9.55
C ASN A 180 -35.40 -13.08 10.64
N GLU A 181 -34.91 -14.31 10.37
CA GLU A 181 -34.15 -15.07 11.35
C GLU A 181 -32.80 -14.40 11.67
N PRO A 182 -32.33 -14.48 12.94
CA PRO A 182 -31.05 -13.93 13.35
C PRO A 182 -29.88 -14.69 12.71
N LEU A 183 -28.70 -14.07 12.70
CA LEU A 183 -27.51 -14.62 12.03
C LEU A 183 -27.13 -16.02 12.53
N THR A 184 -27.37 -16.31 13.82
CA THR A 184 -27.09 -17.62 14.43
C THR A 184 -27.88 -18.79 13.84
N GLU A 185 -29.01 -18.51 13.15
CA GLU A 185 -29.83 -19.52 12.46
C GLU A 185 -29.54 -19.59 10.94
N ARG A 186 -28.64 -18.74 10.42
CA ARG A 186 -28.31 -18.62 8.99
C ARG A 186 -27.23 -19.60 8.49
N TRP A 187 -27.12 -20.77 9.11
CA TRP A 187 -26.23 -21.84 8.66
C TRP A 187 -26.47 -22.31 7.21
N PRO A 188 -27.72 -22.46 6.70
CA PRO A 188 -27.92 -22.84 5.29
C PRO A 188 -27.18 -21.92 4.31
N GLU A 189 -27.30 -20.62 4.54
CA GLU A 189 -26.75 -19.56 3.70
C GLU A 189 -25.23 -19.47 3.84
N LEU A 190 -24.72 -19.59 5.07
CA LEU A 190 -23.27 -19.62 5.33
C LEU A 190 -22.62 -20.84 4.66
N LEU A 191 -23.20 -22.04 4.79
CA LEU A 191 -22.65 -23.25 4.19
C LEU A 191 -22.66 -23.17 2.66
N PHE A 192 -23.75 -22.65 2.09
CA PHE A 192 -23.82 -22.40 0.65
C PHE A 192 -22.71 -21.46 0.20
N THR A 193 -22.63 -20.25 0.78
CA THR A 193 -21.62 -19.23 0.40
C THR A 193 -20.18 -19.69 0.67
N TYR A 194 -19.95 -20.43 1.76
CA TYR A 194 -18.65 -21.03 2.08
C TYR A 194 -18.16 -22.01 1.01
N VAL A 195 -19.05 -22.75 0.33
CA VAL A 195 -18.65 -23.67 -0.75
C VAL A 195 -18.70 -22.98 -2.12
N SER A 196 -19.71 -22.15 -2.39
CA SER A 196 -19.95 -21.59 -3.71
C SER A 196 -19.01 -20.44 -4.08
N HIS A 197 -18.45 -19.69 -3.12
CA HIS A 197 -17.51 -18.59 -3.43
C HIS A 197 -16.24 -19.04 -4.17
N GLN A 198 -15.90 -20.33 -4.08
CA GLN A 198 -14.75 -20.93 -4.76
C GLN A 198 -15.10 -21.44 -6.17
N VAL A 199 -16.37 -21.38 -6.57
CA VAL A 199 -16.88 -21.90 -7.83
C VAL A 199 -17.22 -20.71 -8.75
N PRO A 200 -16.43 -20.45 -9.82
CA PRO A 200 -16.63 -19.28 -10.67
C PRO A 200 -18.05 -19.15 -11.25
N ALA A 201 -18.68 -20.29 -11.58
CA ALA A 201 -20.04 -20.33 -12.13
C ALA A 201 -21.14 -19.92 -11.14
N LEU A 202 -20.84 -19.85 -9.84
CA LEU A 202 -21.78 -19.52 -8.77
C LEU A 202 -21.43 -18.19 -8.08
N LYS A 203 -20.48 -17.43 -8.63
CA LYS A 203 -19.96 -16.21 -7.99
C LYS A 203 -21.05 -15.17 -7.75
N ASP A 204 -21.93 -14.95 -8.73
CA ASP A 204 -22.96 -13.92 -8.66
C ASP A 204 -24.01 -14.26 -7.59
N VAL A 205 -24.59 -15.46 -7.64
CA VAL A 205 -25.58 -15.91 -6.64
C VAL A 205 -24.97 -16.02 -5.23
N SER A 206 -23.69 -16.38 -5.12
CA SER A 206 -22.97 -16.36 -3.85
C SER A 206 -22.84 -14.94 -3.30
N ALA A 207 -22.57 -13.95 -4.16
CA ALA A 207 -22.47 -12.55 -3.77
C ALA A 207 -23.83 -12.01 -3.32
N ASP A 208 -24.91 -12.30 -4.05
CA ASP A 208 -26.27 -11.86 -3.72
C ASP A 208 -26.72 -12.35 -2.33
N ILE A 209 -26.51 -13.63 -2.02
CA ILE A 209 -26.81 -14.18 -0.68
C ILE A 209 -25.91 -13.55 0.39
N PHE A 210 -24.63 -13.33 0.07
CA PHE A 210 -23.67 -12.74 1.00
C PHE A 210 -24.02 -11.29 1.35
N GLU A 211 -24.54 -10.50 0.40
CA GLU A 211 -25.02 -9.13 0.64
C GLU A 211 -26.15 -9.07 1.67
N VAL A 212 -26.96 -10.13 1.79
CA VAL A 212 -28.01 -10.21 2.84
C VAL A 212 -27.41 -10.54 4.21
N LEU A 213 -26.38 -11.39 4.28
CA LEU A 213 -25.75 -11.79 5.55
C LEU A 213 -24.86 -10.68 6.13
N LEU A 214 -24.19 -9.90 5.28
CA LEU A 214 -23.16 -8.97 5.70
C LEU A 214 -23.63 -7.91 6.70
N PRO A 215 -24.78 -7.22 6.52
CA PRO A 215 -25.29 -6.26 7.50
C PRO A 215 -25.63 -6.88 8.86
N MET A 216 -25.86 -8.20 8.91
CA MET A 216 -26.24 -8.90 10.14
C MET A 216 -25.03 -9.16 11.06
N GLN A 217 -23.79 -9.01 10.57
CA GLN A 217 -22.57 -9.23 11.37
C GLN A 217 -22.53 -8.34 12.62
N ASP A 218 -23.11 -7.14 12.54
CA ASP A 218 -23.15 -6.16 13.62
C ASP A 218 -23.97 -6.64 14.83
N SER A 219 -24.82 -7.66 14.65
CA SER A 219 -25.60 -8.28 15.73
C SER A 219 -24.78 -9.29 16.57
N VAL A 220 -23.67 -9.80 16.03
CA VAL A 220 -22.78 -10.77 16.69
C VAL A 220 -21.31 -10.41 16.48
N PRO A 221 -20.90 -9.17 16.82
CA PRO A 221 -19.53 -8.73 16.62
C PRO A 221 -18.59 -9.62 17.44
N MET A 222 -17.45 -9.99 16.86
CA MET A 222 -16.42 -10.84 17.51
C MET A 222 -16.82 -12.30 17.81
N SER A 223 -18.00 -12.75 17.37
CA SER A 223 -18.30 -14.18 17.29
C SER A 223 -17.48 -14.83 16.17
N ALA A 224 -17.19 -16.13 16.27
CA ALA A 224 -16.53 -16.86 15.19
C ALA A 224 -17.30 -16.72 13.88
N LEU A 225 -18.63 -16.77 13.93
CA LEU A 225 -19.51 -16.58 12.78
C LEU A 225 -19.32 -15.20 12.12
N GLY A 226 -19.35 -14.12 12.91
CA GLY A 226 -19.15 -12.77 12.39
C GLY A 226 -17.76 -12.59 11.75
N LEU A 227 -16.71 -13.15 12.37
CA LEU A 227 -15.34 -13.07 11.84
C LEU A 227 -15.16 -13.90 10.56
N HIS A 228 -15.83 -15.06 10.44
CA HIS A 228 -15.81 -15.87 9.22
C HIS A 228 -16.55 -15.20 8.05
N LEU A 229 -17.63 -14.47 8.31
CA LEU A 229 -18.25 -13.63 7.29
C LEU A 229 -17.27 -12.53 6.82
N GLN A 230 -16.52 -11.91 7.74
CA GLN A 230 -15.48 -10.97 7.35
C GLN A 230 -14.38 -11.63 6.50
N ASP A 231 -14.00 -12.89 6.77
CA ASP A 231 -13.05 -13.64 5.94
C ASP A 231 -13.58 -13.94 4.55
N ILE A 232 -14.83 -14.37 4.42
CA ILE A 232 -15.48 -14.59 3.12
C ILE A 232 -15.55 -13.26 2.35
N GLN A 233 -15.97 -12.16 3.00
CA GLN A 233 -15.97 -10.83 2.38
C GLN A 233 -14.59 -10.45 1.86
N ALA A 234 -13.55 -10.63 2.70
CA ALA A 234 -12.18 -10.29 2.34
C ALA A 234 -11.69 -11.07 1.12
N ARG A 235 -12.05 -12.36 1.00
CA ARG A 235 -11.70 -13.19 -0.17
C ARG A 235 -12.46 -12.75 -1.42
N LEU A 236 -13.73 -12.39 -1.30
CA LEU A 236 -14.54 -11.90 -2.42
C LEU A 236 -14.04 -10.54 -2.92
N GLU A 237 -13.67 -9.63 -2.01
CA GLU A 237 -13.24 -8.27 -2.34
C GLU A 237 -11.78 -8.18 -2.82
N PHE A 238 -10.87 -8.92 -2.17
CA PHE A 238 -9.42 -8.76 -2.36
C PHE A 238 -8.74 -9.98 -2.99
N GLY A 239 -9.46 -11.10 -3.13
CA GLY A 239 -8.87 -12.35 -3.59
C GLY A 239 -7.80 -12.89 -2.63
N ASP A 240 -6.80 -13.57 -3.18
CA ASP A 240 -5.59 -13.94 -2.46
C ASP A 240 -4.64 -12.75 -2.40
N SER A 241 -4.21 -12.38 -1.20
CA SER A 241 -3.31 -11.25 -1.00
C SER A 241 -1.92 -11.53 -1.57
N GLU A 242 -1.26 -10.50 -2.11
CA GLU A 242 0.16 -10.60 -2.40
C GLU A 242 0.93 -10.89 -1.12
N ARG A 243 1.83 -11.88 -1.18
CA ARG A 243 2.66 -12.26 -0.05
C ARG A 243 3.76 -11.21 0.12
N LEU A 244 3.65 -10.41 1.18
CA LEU A 244 4.72 -9.52 1.62
C LEU A 244 5.95 -10.34 2.04
N ARG A 245 7.13 -9.89 1.63
CA ARG A 245 8.42 -10.56 1.86
C ARG A 245 9.02 -10.20 3.21
N HIS A 246 8.89 -8.93 3.63
CA HIS A 246 9.49 -8.43 4.87
C HIS A 246 8.46 -8.21 5.98
N TRP A 247 7.18 -8.49 5.72
CA TRP A 247 6.08 -8.27 6.65
C TRP A 247 5.28 -9.56 6.85
N HIS A 248 5.12 -9.97 8.10
CA HIS A 248 4.57 -11.28 8.44
C HIS A 248 3.39 -11.17 9.41
N PRO A 249 2.23 -11.75 9.06
CA PRO A 249 1.05 -11.73 9.92
C PRO A 249 1.26 -12.61 11.16
N SER A 250 0.79 -12.13 12.30
CA SER A 250 0.81 -12.83 13.59
C SER A 250 -0.48 -12.52 14.35
N ALA A 251 -1.15 -13.54 14.84
CA ALA A 251 -2.33 -13.38 15.67
C ALA A 251 -1.94 -13.48 17.15
N ARG A 252 -2.57 -12.72 18.03
CA ARG A 252 -2.45 -12.91 19.49
C ARG A 252 -3.51 -13.88 19.99
N ALA A 253 -3.50 -15.09 19.42
CA ALA A 253 -4.45 -16.14 19.73
C ALA A 253 -4.33 -16.63 21.18
N THR A 254 -5.46 -16.84 21.86
CA THR A 254 -5.56 -17.46 23.19
C THR A 254 -6.23 -18.83 23.09
N ALA A 255 -6.25 -19.57 24.20
CA ALA A 255 -6.97 -20.83 24.29
C ALA A 255 -8.43 -20.69 23.85
N SER A 256 -9.15 -19.68 24.37
CA SER A 256 -10.56 -19.47 24.02
C SER A 256 -10.78 -19.09 22.55
N THR A 257 -9.94 -18.24 21.97
CA THR A 257 -10.14 -17.78 20.59
C THR A 257 -9.80 -18.85 19.56
N GLN A 258 -8.80 -19.68 19.86
CA GLN A 258 -8.48 -20.86 19.05
C GLN A 258 -9.57 -21.91 19.15
N ASP A 259 -10.07 -22.21 20.35
CA ASP A 259 -11.15 -23.17 20.56
C ASP A 259 -12.45 -22.77 19.86
N ALA A 260 -12.74 -21.48 19.84
CA ALA A 260 -13.88 -20.91 19.12
C ALA A 260 -13.74 -21.02 17.59
N GLY A 261 -12.58 -21.41 17.07
CA GLY A 261 -12.34 -21.56 15.64
C GLY A 261 -12.33 -20.23 14.88
N ARG A 262 -11.86 -19.15 15.51
CA ARG A 262 -11.76 -17.85 14.84
C ARG A 262 -10.78 -17.93 13.65
N PRO A 263 -11.07 -17.28 12.52
CA PRO A 263 -10.20 -17.34 11.35
C PRO A 263 -8.81 -16.76 11.65
N ASN A 264 -7.83 -17.12 10.83
CA ASN A 264 -6.51 -16.49 10.87
C ASN A 264 -6.57 -15.03 10.40
N THR A 265 -5.67 -14.21 10.94
CA THR A 265 -5.50 -12.82 10.50
C THR A 265 -5.02 -12.75 9.05
N ARG A 266 -5.62 -11.86 8.26
CA ARG A 266 -5.24 -11.59 6.86
C ARG A 266 -5.02 -10.11 6.68
N TRP A 267 -3.96 -9.81 5.95
CA TRP A 267 -3.56 -8.46 5.57
C TRP A 267 -3.51 -8.39 4.06
N PHE A 268 -4.07 -7.32 3.51
CA PHE A 268 -4.03 -7.01 2.10
C PHE A 268 -3.17 -5.78 1.88
N ALA A 269 -2.22 -5.88 0.96
CA ALA A 269 -1.36 -4.78 0.57
C ALA A 269 -1.52 -4.47 -0.93
N SER A 270 -1.60 -3.18 -1.26
CA SER A 270 -1.63 -2.66 -2.64
C SER A 270 -1.17 -1.20 -2.62
N ASP A 271 -0.30 -0.82 -3.57
CA ASP A 271 0.11 0.58 -3.80
C ASP A 271 0.62 1.32 -2.54
N GLY A 272 1.46 0.63 -1.75
CA GLY A 272 1.97 1.14 -0.47
C GLY A 272 0.92 1.30 0.63
N THR A 273 -0.32 0.82 0.42
CA THR A 273 -1.36 0.74 1.44
C THR A 273 -1.47 -0.69 1.95
N VAL A 274 -1.60 -0.85 3.25
CA VAL A 274 -1.86 -2.15 3.89
C VAL A 274 -3.05 -2.04 4.84
N ARG A 275 -3.91 -3.06 4.79
CA ARG A 275 -5.14 -3.12 5.59
C ARG A 275 -5.32 -4.51 6.16
N CYS A 276 -5.67 -4.57 7.44
CA CYS A 276 -6.18 -5.79 8.05
C CYS A 276 -7.58 -6.06 7.49
N VAL A 277 -7.77 -7.18 6.82
CA VAL A 277 -9.06 -7.54 6.19
C VAL A 277 -9.82 -8.58 7.01
N THR A 278 -9.12 -9.37 7.82
CA THR A 278 -9.71 -10.32 8.77
C THR A 278 -8.89 -10.31 10.06
N SER A 279 -9.55 -10.52 11.19
CA SER A 279 -8.89 -10.57 12.50
C SER A 279 -9.22 -11.85 13.27
N HIS A 280 -8.23 -12.37 14.00
CA HIS A 280 -8.40 -13.45 14.97
C HIS A 280 -8.68 -12.89 16.37
N ASP A 281 -7.83 -11.97 16.82
CA ASP A 281 -7.97 -11.19 18.05
C ASP A 281 -7.30 -9.82 17.86
N VAL A 282 -6.37 -9.43 18.75
CA VAL A 282 -5.42 -8.36 18.47
C VAL A 282 -4.32 -8.93 17.61
N ASP A 283 -4.25 -8.46 16.38
CA ASP A 283 -3.34 -9.02 15.39
C ASP A 283 -2.24 -8.03 15.04
N TYR A 284 -1.15 -8.58 14.54
CA TYR A 284 0.05 -7.84 14.20
C TYR A 284 0.53 -8.21 12.80
N LEU A 285 1.08 -7.22 12.11
CA LEU A 285 1.90 -7.41 10.92
C LEU A 285 3.33 -7.01 11.28
N HIS A 286 4.19 -7.99 11.59
CA HIS A 286 5.55 -7.75 12.05
C HIS A 286 6.50 -7.48 10.88
N TYR A 287 7.34 -6.46 11.02
CA TYR A 287 8.50 -6.31 10.15
C TYR A 287 9.56 -7.36 10.52
N GLN A 288 10.14 -8.02 9.53
CA GLN A 288 11.02 -9.17 9.72
C GLN A 288 12.31 -8.78 10.47
N THR A 289 12.85 -7.59 10.24
CA THR A 289 14.19 -7.22 10.72
C THR A 289 14.11 -6.43 12.03
N PRO A 290 14.91 -6.78 13.07
CA PRO A 290 15.02 -5.95 14.28
C PRO A 290 15.76 -4.64 13.98
N LEU A 291 15.30 -3.55 14.58
CA LEU A 291 15.78 -2.19 14.36
C LEU A 291 16.24 -1.54 15.67
N ALA A 292 17.49 -1.13 15.72
CA ALA A 292 18.09 -0.33 16.79
C ALA A 292 18.76 0.93 16.22
N GLY A 293 19.39 1.73 17.07
CA GLY A 293 20.12 2.93 16.65
C GLY A 293 19.21 4.08 16.22
N ASN A 294 19.64 4.86 15.22
CA ASN A 294 18.98 6.11 14.85
C ASN A 294 18.18 5.95 13.56
N TYR A 295 16.86 5.82 13.67
CA TYR A 295 15.99 5.66 12.52
C TYR A 295 14.65 6.34 12.74
N GLU A 296 13.83 6.38 11.69
CA GLU A 296 12.49 6.94 11.75
C GLU A 296 11.49 6.02 11.05
N VAL A 297 10.26 6.02 11.55
CA VAL A 297 9.13 5.34 10.93
C VAL A 297 8.07 6.37 10.62
N GLU A 298 7.80 6.59 9.33
CA GLU A 298 6.85 7.59 8.84
C GLU A 298 5.75 6.92 8.03
N ALA A 299 4.49 7.22 8.34
CA ALA A 299 3.33 6.65 7.65
C ALA A 299 2.10 7.55 7.75
N ASP A 300 1.08 7.23 6.97
CA ASP A 300 -0.28 7.76 7.18
C ASP A 300 -1.13 6.70 7.84
N VAL A 301 -1.67 7.04 9.00
CA VAL A 301 -2.58 6.16 9.73
C VAL A 301 -4.01 6.64 9.52
N SER A 302 -4.90 5.71 9.17
CA SER A 302 -6.33 6.00 9.06
C SER A 302 -6.91 6.35 10.44
N LEU A 303 -7.82 7.32 10.45
CA LEU A 303 -8.67 7.69 11.59
C LEU A 303 -10.15 7.41 11.29
N ILE A 304 -10.44 6.67 10.21
CA ILE A 304 -11.80 6.25 9.88
C ILE A 304 -12.25 5.28 10.98
N PRO A 305 -13.45 5.46 11.57
CA PRO A 305 -14.00 4.52 12.53
C PRO A 305 -13.90 3.07 12.04
N ASN A 306 -13.50 2.16 12.93
CA ASN A 306 -13.24 0.75 12.62
C ASN A 306 -12.12 0.46 11.62
N GLN A 307 -11.34 1.46 11.18
CA GLN A 307 -10.16 1.27 10.32
C GLN A 307 -8.89 1.94 10.87
N ASN A 308 -8.88 2.26 12.17
CA ASN A 308 -7.80 2.99 12.81
C ASN A 308 -6.45 2.29 12.62
N GLY A 309 -5.47 2.99 12.05
CA GLY A 309 -4.11 2.49 11.90
C GLY A 309 -3.32 2.64 13.21
N VAL A 310 -2.66 1.56 13.66
CA VAL A 310 -1.85 1.58 14.88
C VAL A 310 -0.45 1.04 14.58
N ILE A 311 0.57 1.81 14.95
CA ILE A 311 1.98 1.46 14.73
C ILE A 311 2.64 1.09 16.07
N PHE A 312 3.35 -0.03 16.06
CA PHE A 312 4.10 -0.59 17.18
C PHE A 312 5.60 -0.38 16.92
N VAL A 313 6.28 0.39 17.77
CA VAL A 313 7.71 0.70 17.68
C VAL A 313 8.35 0.49 19.04
N GLY A 314 9.38 -0.35 19.10
CA GLY A 314 10.20 -0.51 20.31
C GLY A 314 9.43 -1.18 21.45
N GLY A 315 8.62 -2.21 21.16
CA GLY A 315 7.84 -2.92 22.18
C GLY A 315 6.52 -2.28 22.58
N GLN A 316 6.17 -1.12 22.02
CA GLN A 316 4.99 -0.33 22.41
C GLN A 316 4.25 0.23 21.20
N TRP A 317 2.94 0.35 21.33
CA TRP A 317 2.09 0.95 20.31
C TRP A 317 1.41 2.22 20.83
N LEU A 318 1.04 3.07 19.87
CA LEU A 318 0.30 4.30 20.14
C LEU A 318 -0.84 4.42 19.14
N SER A 319 -2.05 4.68 19.64
CA SER A 319 -3.25 4.94 18.85
C SER A 319 -3.81 6.32 19.20
N ILE A 320 -4.47 6.95 18.22
CA ILE A 320 -5.05 8.29 18.35
C ILE A 320 -6.56 8.11 18.45
N ALA A 321 -7.11 8.35 19.64
CA ALA A 321 -8.54 8.23 19.87
C ALA A 321 -9.26 9.48 19.34
N GLU A 322 -9.76 9.39 18.11
CA GLU A 322 -10.57 10.43 17.44
C GLU A 322 -9.94 11.84 17.45
N GLY A 323 -8.60 11.91 17.50
CA GLY A 323 -7.85 13.16 17.59
C GLY A 323 -7.95 13.89 18.94
N ALA A 324 -8.68 13.36 19.92
CA ALA A 324 -8.89 13.96 21.23
C ALA A 324 -7.84 13.55 22.28
N GLY A 325 -7.21 12.40 22.08
CA GLY A 325 -6.16 11.92 22.97
C GLY A 325 -5.41 10.71 22.43
N LEU A 326 -4.57 10.15 23.30
CA LEU A 326 -3.67 9.04 23.01
C LEU A 326 -4.09 7.82 23.80
N MET A 327 -4.12 6.67 23.13
CA MET A 327 -4.10 5.37 23.79
C MET A 327 -2.71 4.77 23.62
N ARG A 328 -2.20 4.20 24.72
CA ARG A 328 -0.89 3.55 24.75
C ARG A 328 -1.02 2.12 25.24
N GLY A 329 -0.09 1.28 24.80
CA GLY A 329 0.08 -0.04 25.38
C GLY A 329 1.27 -0.77 24.78
N ASP A 330 1.35 -2.05 25.14
CA ASP A 330 2.32 -3.01 24.64
C ASP A 330 1.62 -4.28 24.16
N TYR A 331 2.39 -5.33 23.88
CA TYR A 331 1.80 -6.58 23.41
C TYR A 331 0.88 -7.24 24.45
N ARG A 332 1.20 -7.07 25.74
CA ARG A 332 0.47 -7.67 26.86
C ARG A 332 -0.81 -6.92 27.18
N SER A 333 -0.74 -5.58 27.30
CA SER A 333 -1.79 -4.76 27.90
C SER A 333 -1.92 -3.35 27.31
N VAL A 334 -3.10 -2.75 27.51
CA VAL A 334 -3.35 -1.32 27.31
C VAL A 334 -2.96 -0.58 28.59
N HIS A 335 -2.12 0.44 28.49
CA HIS A 335 -1.64 1.22 29.64
C HIS A 335 -2.58 2.37 30.00
N GLY A 336 -3.42 2.81 29.07
CA GLY A 336 -4.49 3.76 29.34
C GLY A 336 -4.70 4.80 28.24
N TYR A 337 -5.67 5.67 28.50
CA TYR A 337 -6.00 6.82 27.67
C TYR A 337 -5.50 8.10 28.32
N SER A 338 -4.87 8.97 27.53
CA SER A 338 -4.42 10.30 27.95
C SER A 338 -5.02 11.35 27.02
N PRO A 339 -5.99 12.18 27.47
CA PRO A 339 -6.50 13.26 26.65
C PRO A 339 -5.38 14.27 26.37
N PHE A 340 -5.40 14.90 25.20
CA PHE A 340 -4.49 16.01 24.95
C PHE A 340 -4.79 17.14 25.94
N GLN A 341 -3.77 17.62 26.66
CA GLN A 341 -3.92 18.74 27.59
C GLN A 341 -4.27 20.06 26.88
N LYS A 342 -4.00 20.14 25.57
CA LYS A 342 -4.31 21.28 24.71
C LYS A 342 -5.57 20.99 23.87
N LYS A 343 -5.77 21.75 22.79
CA LYS A 343 -6.79 21.45 21.77
C LYS A 343 -6.58 20.08 21.11
N PRO A 344 -7.64 19.42 20.60
CA PRO A 344 -7.53 18.24 19.75
C PRO A 344 -6.54 18.42 18.60
N LEU A 345 -6.05 17.31 18.04
CA LEU A 345 -5.26 17.36 16.81
C LEU A 345 -6.12 17.90 15.65
N PRO A 346 -5.53 18.68 14.73
CA PRO A 346 -6.23 19.09 13.52
C PRO A 346 -6.36 17.86 12.61
N VAL A 347 -7.58 17.37 12.41
CA VAL A 347 -7.89 16.20 11.57
C VAL A 347 -8.88 16.61 10.46
N PRO A 348 -8.46 17.45 9.49
CA PRO A 348 -9.33 17.86 8.38
C PRO A 348 -9.50 16.78 7.31
N ASP A 349 -8.80 15.64 7.44
CA ASP A 349 -8.85 14.48 6.54
C ASP A 349 -8.98 13.20 7.38
N THR A 350 -9.39 12.11 6.74
CA THR A 350 -9.51 10.77 7.32
C THR A 350 -8.19 10.09 7.66
N TYR A 351 -7.05 10.73 7.35
CA TYR A 351 -5.71 10.24 7.63
C TYR A 351 -4.89 11.24 8.44
N LEU A 352 -4.07 10.70 9.34
CA LEU A 352 -3.12 11.43 10.17
C LEU A 352 -1.70 11.08 9.77
N ARG A 353 -0.81 12.07 9.72
CA ARG A 353 0.62 11.84 9.53
C ARG A 353 1.26 11.39 10.84
N TYR A 354 1.79 10.19 10.84
CA TYR A 354 2.51 9.60 11.95
C TYR A 354 4.01 9.58 11.66
N ARG A 355 4.82 10.05 12.61
CA ARG A 355 6.28 9.96 12.57
C ARG A 355 6.80 9.55 13.94
N ALA A 356 7.43 8.39 14.03
CA ALA A 356 8.20 7.98 15.21
C ALA A 356 9.70 8.16 14.93
N VAL A 357 10.36 8.97 15.75
CA VAL A 357 11.79 9.27 15.65
C VAL A 357 12.50 8.51 16.77
N VAL A 358 13.37 7.58 16.41
CA VAL A 358 14.19 6.81 17.36
C VAL A 358 15.59 7.39 17.38
N ARG A 359 16.05 7.81 18.55
CA ARG A 359 17.40 8.33 18.79
C ARG A 359 17.92 7.75 20.10
N GLY A 360 18.98 6.96 20.03
CA GLY A 360 19.52 6.25 21.20
C GLY A 360 18.44 5.38 21.85
N ASP A 361 18.14 5.65 23.12
CA ASP A 361 17.15 4.97 23.94
C ASP A 361 15.82 5.73 24.03
N GLN A 362 15.52 6.63 23.08
CA GLN A 362 14.31 7.44 23.10
C GLN A 362 13.51 7.31 21.81
N VAL A 363 12.18 7.18 21.96
CA VAL A 363 11.19 7.33 20.89
C VAL A 363 10.42 8.63 21.10
N THR A 364 10.44 9.52 20.11
CA THR A 364 9.56 10.69 20.06
C THR A 364 8.55 10.50 18.94
N THR A 365 7.26 10.55 19.26
CA THR A 365 6.18 10.38 18.28
C THR A 365 5.55 11.74 17.97
N PHE A 366 5.43 12.02 16.68
CA PHE A 366 4.77 13.19 16.14
C PHE A 366 3.52 12.79 15.36
N CYS A 367 2.45 13.55 15.56
CA CYS A 367 1.23 13.45 14.79
C CYS A 367 0.91 14.79 14.15
N ASN A 368 0.83 14.85 12.82
CA ASN A 368 0.67 16.11 12.07
C ASN A 368 1.67 17.19 12.53
N GLY A 369 2.94 16.81 12.75
CA GLY A 369 3.99 17.72 13.21
C GLY A 369 3.95 18.14 14.69
N ARG A 370 2.91 17.77 15.45
CA ARG A 370 2.85 17.96 16.90
C ARG A 370 3.53 16.80 17.60
N GLU A 371 4.50 17.06 18.49
CA GLU A 371 4.96 16.05 19.44
C GLU A 371 3.81 15.64 20.36
N VAL A 372 3.43 14.37 20.31
CA VAL A 372 2.33 13.82 21.12
C VAL A 372 2.84 12.89 22.22
N ASP A 373 4.00 12.29 22.03
CA ASP A 373 4.55 11.30 22.94
C ASP A 373 6.08 11.31 22.90
N ARG A 374 6.68 11.13 24.07
CA ARG A 374 8.12 10.93 24.23
C ARG A 374 8.31 9.88 25.32
N ARG A 375 9.04 8.82 24.99
CA ARG A 375 9.22 7.66 25.87
C ARG A 375 10.57 7.00 25.65
N GLU A 376 10.98 6.21 26.62
CA GLU A 376 12.15 5.33 26.47
C GLU A 376 11.84 4.25 25.42
N PHE A 377 12.85 3.96 24.59
CA PHE A 377 12.83 2.88 23.62
C PHE A 377 12.84 1.57 24.39
N GLY A 378 11.78 0.77 24.24
CA GLY A 378 11.74 -0.55 24.86
C GLY A 378 12.81 -1.46 24.25
N TYR A 379 13.30 -2.40 25.04
CA TYR A 379 14.36 -3.34 24.66
C TYR A 379 13.94 -4.39 23.62
N ALA A 380 12.71 -4.29 23.09
CA ALA A 380 12.21 -5.10 21.99
C ALA A 380 12.37 -4.31 20.67
N PRO A 381 13.40 -4.57 19.85
CA PRO A 381 13.76 -3.77 18.67
C PRO A 381 12.83 -4.06 17.48
N TRP A 382 11.55 -4.32 17.72
CA TRP A 382 10.62 -4.78 16.71
C TRP A 382 9.69 -3.65 16.25
N LEU A 383 9.41 -3.66 14.95
CA LEU A 383 8.38 -2.85 14.30
C LEU A 383 7.21 -3.75 13.92
N ALA A 384 5.99 -3.28 14.15
CA ALA A 384 4.79 -3.93 13.64
C ALA A 384 3.67 -2.94 13.37
N LEU A 385 2.69 -3.36 12.59
CA LEU A 385 1.35 -2.77 12.61
C LEU A 385 0.49 -3.58 13.57
N ARG A 386 -0.37 -2.91 14.32
CA ARG A 386 -1.32 -3.54 15.25
C ARG A 386 -2.75 -3.31 14.75
N ASN A 387 -3.59 -4.31 14.90
CA ASN A 387 -5.01 -4.24 14.65
C ASN A 387 -5.79 -4.64 15.90
N ASP A 388 -6.83 -3.87 16.25
CA ASP A 388 -7.74 -4.23 17.33
C ASP A 388 -8.78 -5.25 16.84
N PRO A 389 -9.32 -6.10 17.72
CA PRO A 389 -10.24 -7.16 17.31
C PRO A 389 -11.47 -6.56 16.63
N GLY A 390 -11.83 -7.11 15.46
CA GLY A 390 -13.00 -6.67 14.69
C GLY A 390 -12.83 -5.36 13.93
N THR A 391 -11.64 -4.75 13.97
CA THR A 391 -11.30 -3.56 13.17
C THR A 391 -10.54 -3.94 11.90
N ARG A 392 -10.48 -3.00 10.95
CA ARG A 392 -9.80 -3.12 9.65
C ARG A 392 -8.72 -2.05 9.52
N GLY A 393 -7.81 -2.03 10.50
CA GLY A 393 -6.73 -1.06 10.62
C GLY A 393 -5.99 -0.87 9.31
N THR A 394 -5.91 0.40 8.88
CA THR A 394 -5.34 0.78 7.59
C THR A 394 -4.18 1.75 7.78
N VAL A 395 -3.05 1.43 7.17
CA VAL A 395 -1.84 2.25 7.14
C VAL A 395 -1.40 2.35 5.70
N ARG A 396 -0.96 3.54 5.26
CA ARG A 396 -0.39 3.72 3.93
C ARG A 396 0.92 4.47 3.98
N ASN A 397 1.72 4.23 2.96
CA ASN A 397 2.97 4.91 2.69
C ASN A 397 3.92 4.83 3.90
N LEU A 398 4.07 3.65 4.47
CA LEU A 398 4.98 3.40 5.58
C LEU A 398 6.40 3.28 5.05
N GLN A 399 7.30 4.09 5.59
CA GLN A 399 8.72 4.06 5.27
C GLN A 399 9.57 4.08 6.54
N ILE A 400 10.66 3.31 6.49
CA ILE A 400 11.74 3.32 7.48
C ILE A 400 12.92 4.08 6.88
N THR A 401 13.33 5.16 7.51
CA THR A 401 14.43 6.04 7.05
C THR A 401 15.48 6.23 8.14
N GLY A 402 16.57 6.94 7.81
CA GLY A 402 17.69 7.19 8.72
C GLY A 402 18.79 6.15 8.61
N ARG A 403 19.41 5.80 9.75
CA ARG A 403 20.56 4.87 9.84
C ARG A 403 20.29 3.81 10.92
N PRO A 404 19.29 2.93 10.72
CA PRO A 404 19.03 1.84 11.64
C PRO A 404 20.26 0.93 11.74
N VAL A 405 20.48 0.40 12.93
CA VAL A 405 21.42 -0.69 13.20
C VAL A 405 20.60 -1.96 13.31
N VAL A 406 20.93 -2.97 12.51
CA VAL A 406 20.33 -4.30 12.63
C VAL A 406 21.19 -5.11 13.60
N PRO A 407 20.70 -5.40 14.82
CA PRO A 407 21.47 -6.21 15.77
C PRO A 407 21.63 -7.64 15.25
N GLU A 408 22.75 -8.29 15.56
CA GLU A 408 22.94 -9.73 15.31
C GLU A 408 22.19 -10.57 16.34
N THR A 409 22.13 -10.10 17.58
CA THR A 409 21.44 -10.72 18.70
C THR A 409 20.49 -9.71 19.34
N VAL A 410 19.24 -10.12 19.56
CA VAL A 410 18.28 -9.37 20.38
C VAL A 410 18.50 -9.79 21.84
N TYR A 411 18.72 -8.80 22.71
CA TYR A 411 18.87 -8.98 24.16
C TYR A 411 18.56 -7.67 24.90
N PRO A 412 17.92 -7.73 26.09
CA PRO A 412 17.27 -8.91 26.69
C PRO A 412 15.86 -9.19 26.12
N LEU A 413 15.51 -10.47 25.90
CA LEU A 413 14.15 -10.84 25.45
C LEU A 413 13.09 -10.81 26.58
N LEU A 414 13.54 -10.81 27.83
CA LEU A 414 12.67 -10.97 29.02
C LEU A 414 12.25 -9.65 29.65
N GLU A 415 12.66 -8.51 29.11
CA GLU A 415 12.47 -7.23 29.78
C GLU A 415 11.00 -6.76 29.77
N GLY A 416 10.52 -6.45 30.99
CA GLY A 416 9.25 -5.78 31.28
C GLY A 416 7.97 -6.63 31.26
N ALA A 417 8.02 -7.93 30.97
CA ALA A 417 6.85 -8.78 30.70
C ALA A 417 5.94 -8.27 29.56
N ARG A 418 6.25 -7.10 28.98
CA ARG A 418 5.46 -6.35 27.99
C ARG A 418 5.41 -7.08 26.66
N SER A 419 6.44 -7.86 26.39
CA SER A 419 6.67 -8.67 25.19
C SER A 419 6.09 -10.09 25.29
N TRP A 420 5.56 -10.47 26.45
CA TRP A 420 5.05 -11.81 26.75
C TRP A 420 3.59 -11.76 27.17
N LYS A 421 2.77 -12.69 26.68
CA LYS A 421 1.36 -12.81 27.07
C LYS A 421 0.99 -14.26 27.36
N ALA A 422 0.19 -14.49 28.38
CA ALA A 422 -0.33 -15.81 28.68
C ALA A 422 -1.24 -16.30 27.54
N TYR A 423 -1.10 -17.59 27.19
CA TYR A 423 -1.95 -18.25 26.21
C TYR A 423 -3.34 -18.55 26.78
N GLN A 424 -3.40 -18.96 28.05
CA GLN A 424 -4.67 -19.11 28.76
C GLN A 424 -5.27 -17.73 29.05
N ASP A 425 -6.57 -17.57 28.80
CA ASP A 425 -7.30 -16.34 29.06
C ASP A 425 -7.23 -15.95 30.55
N ASP A 426 -7.13 -14.65 30.82
CA ASP A 426 -7.04 -14.08 32.17
C ASP A 426 -5.98 -14.75 33.06
N ALA A 427 -4.85 -15.18 32.48
CA ALA A 427 -3.76 -15.83 33.21
C ALA A 427 -2.49 -14.95 33.30
N ASP A 428 -2.51 -13.74 32.76
CA ASP A 428 -1.35 -12.83 32.74
C ASP A 428 -0.82 -12.56 34.17
N GLN A 429 -1.67 -12.42 35.19
CA GLN A 429 -1.30 -12.19 36.59
C GLN A 429 -0.45 -13.30 37.23
N ARG A 430 -0.37 -14.47 36.59
CA ARG A 430 0.49 -15.61 36.98
C ARG A 430 1.94 -15.38 36.59
N TRP A 431 2.18 -14.50 35.62
CA TRP A 431 3.49 -14.17 35.07
C TRP A 431 3.94 -12.79 35.55
N ALA A 432 5.14 -12.71 36.09
CA ALA A 432 5.74 -11.46 36.55
C ALA A 432 7.19 -11.34 36.11
N THR A 433 7.64 -10.11 35.89
CA THR A 433 9.07 -9.78 35.75
C THR A 433 9.54 -8.99 36.96
N THR A 434 10.83 -9.06 37.25
CA THR A 434 11.48 -8.18 38.22
C THR A 434 12.46 -7.28 37.49
N ASP A 435 12.42 -5.97 37.76
CA ASP A 435 13.18 -4.90 37.09
C ASP A 435 14.68 -4.87 37.45
N ASP A 436 15.31 -6.05 37.56
CA ASP A 436 16.78 -6.11 37.64
C ASP A 436 17.33 -5.94 36.22
N HIS A 437 17.52 -4.68 35.81
CA HIS A 437 17.94 -4.21 34.48
C HIS A 437 19.23 -4.88 33.95
N ALA A 438 20.00 -5.57 34.80
CA ALA A 438 21.20 -6.29 34.38
C ALA A 438 20.93 -7.68 33.77
N ASN A 439 19.86 -8.39 34.18
CA ASN A 439 19.67 -9.81 33.85
C ASN A 439 18.24 -10.23 33.45
N GLY A 440 17.24 -9.36 33.61
CA GLY A 440 15.84 -9.57 33.20
C GLY A 440 15.25 -10.94 33.57
N PHE A 441 14.52 -11.05 34.68
CA PHE A 441 13.86 -12.30 35.05
C PHE A 441 12.40 -12.33 34.59
N ILE A 442 11.95 -13.47 34.07
CA ILE A 442 10.53 -13.84 34.04
C ILE A 442 10.27 -14.94 35.06
N THR A 443 9.16 -14.81 35.78
CA THR A 443 8.74 -15.73 36.84
C THR A 443 7.29 -16.16 36.66
N GLY A 444 7.02 -17.41 37.00
CA GLY A 444 5.68 -17.99 37.07
C GLY A 444 5.32 -18.35 38.50
N LYS A 445 4.12 -17.98 38.95
CA LYS A 445 3.62 -18.27 40.30
C LYS A 445 3.05 -19.68 40.39
N ARG A 446 3.27 -20.35 41.52
CA ARG A 446 2.53 -21.57 41.88
C ARG A 446 1.07 -21.21 42.16
N ILE A 447 0.16 -22.09 41.75
CA ILE A 447 -1.27 -21.98 41.96
C ILE A 447 -1.66 -23.00 43.03
N GLU A 448 -2.19 -22.49 44.14
CA GLU A 448 -2.64 -23.29 45.27
C GLU A 448 -4.12 -23.63 45.15
N ASN A 449 -4.59 -24.67 45.87
CA ASN A 449 -6.00 -25.02 46.03
C ASN A 449 -6.76 -25.44 44.76
N VAL A 450 -6.07 -26.06 43.79
CA VAL A 450 -6.65 -26.49 42.49
C VAL A 450 -7.11 -27.96 42.44
N GLY A 451 -7.21 -28.64 43.59
CA GLY A 451 -7.62 -30.04 43.67
C GLY A 451 -6.62 -30.99 42.97
N HIS A 452 -7.12 -32.11 42.41
CA HIS A 452 -6.30 -33.07 41.64
C HIS A 452 -6.07 -32.66 40.17
N THR A 453 -6.41 -31.42 39.80
CA THR A 453 -6.33 -30.95 38.41
C THR A 453 -4.98 -30.30 38.14
N SER A 454 -4.27 -30.75 37.11
CA SER A 454 -3.05 -30.10 36.63
C SER A 454 -3.39 -28.76 35.98
N VAL A 455 -2.72 -27.67 36.40
CA VAL A 455 -2.94 -26.35 35.81
C VAL A 455 -1.77 -25.98 34.90
N GLU A 456 -2.00 -26.07 33.60
CA GLU A 456 -1.04 -25.71 32.57
C GLU A 456 -0.89 -24.20 32.44
N CYS A 457 0.34 -23.71 32.39
CA CYS A 457 0.64 -22.28 32.25
C CYS A 457 1.62 -22.10 31.09
N LEU A 458 1.15 -21.47 30.00
CA LEU A 458 1.94 -21.14 28.81
C LEU A 458 1.91 -19.63 28.58
N ALA A 459 3.05 -19.03 28.26
CA ALA A 459 3.14 -17.65 27.78
C ALA A 459 3.95 -17.60 26.48
N HIS A 460 3.51 -16.75 25.55
CA HIS A 460 4.15 -16.55 24.25
C HIS A 460 4.86 -15.21 24.17
N TYR A 461 6.02 -15.21 23.51
CA TYR A 461 6.67 -14.01 23.03
C TYR A 461 5.92 -13.45 21.82
N HIS A 462 5.85 -12.12 21.73
CA HIS A 462 4.98 -11.46 20.78
C HIS A 462 5.32 -11.71 19.30
N ARG A 463 6.61 -11.86 18.98
CA ARG A 463 7.08 -12.05 17.61
C ARG A 463 7.23 -13.54 17.31
N PRO A 464 6.61 -14.07 16.24
CA PRO A 464 6.90 -15.41 15.74
C PRO A 464 8.35 -15.55 15.29
N ILE A 465 8.87 -16.77 15.31
CA ILE A 465 10.17 -17.14 14.74
C ILE A 465 9.99 -17.29 13.22
N LEU A 466 10.51 -16.32 12.47
CA LEU A 466 10.36 -16.22 11.02
C LEU A 466 11.59 -16.68 10.24
N GLU A 467 12.72 -16.83 10.93
CA GLU A 467 14.02 -17.16 10.38
C GLU A 467 14.69 -18.28 11.17
N ASP A 468 15.70 -18.87 10.54
CA ASP A 468 16.63 -19.76 11.21
C ASP A 468 17.44 -18.98 12.25
N GLY A 469 17.87 -19.67 13.31
CA GLY A 469 18.56 -19.00 14.39
C GLY A 469 18.70 -19.83 15.66
N VAL A 470 19.22 -19.17 16.68
CA VAL A 470 19.49 -19.73 17.99
C VAL A 470 18.84 -18.88 19.07
N ILE A 471 18.07 -19.53 19.94
CA ILE A 471 17.50 -18.93 21.15
C ILE A 471 18.14 -19.61 22.34
N GLU A 472 18.74 -18.84 23.24
CA GLU A 472 19.34 -19.36 24.46
C GLU A 472 18.75 -18.69 25.68
N TYR A 473 18.58 -19.44 26.77
CA TYR A 473 18.19 -18.90 28.07
C TYR A 473 18.65 -19.82 29.21
N GLU A 474 18.56 -19.34 30.44
CA GLU A 474 18.79 -20.14 31.64
C GLU A 474 17.50 -20.25 32.46
N PHE A 475 17.24 -21.42 33.03
CA PHE A 475 16.17 -21.62 34.00
C PHE A 475 16.70 -22.20 35.31
N PHE A 476 16.10 -21.80 36.42
CA PHE A 476 16.41 -22.35 37.74
C PHE A 476 15.64 -23.66 37.92
N TYR A 477 16.34 -24.72 38.31
CA TYR A 477 15.73 -26.05 38.51
C TYR A 477 15.81 -26.48 39.96
N GLN A 478 14.67 -26.93 40.50
CA GLN A 478 14.57 -27.61 41.78
C GLN A 478 13.39 -28.57 41.70
N SER A 479 13.64 -29.86 41.91
CA SER A 479 12.63 -30.89 41.73
C SER A 479 11.38 -30.63 42.57
N GLY A 480 10.21 -30.63 41.92
CA GLY A 480 8.91 -30.36 42.56
C GLY A 480 8.67 -28.92 43.02
N GLU A 481 9.61 -28.00 42.78
CA GLU A 481 9.43 -26.58 43.14
C GLU A 481 9.64 -25.62 41.97
N TYR A 482 10.70 -25.78 41.18
CA TYR A 482 11.01 -24.90 40.04
C TYR A 482 11.26 -25.71 38.76
N SER A 483 10.52 -25.38 37.71
CA SER A 483 10.76 -25.90 36.36
C SER A 483 10.44 -24.84 35.30
N ALA A 484 11.04 -25.00 34.12
CA ALA A 484 10.70 -24.22 32.95
C ALA A 484 10.94 -25.06 31.70
N HIS A 485 9.98 -24.99 30.77
CA HIS A 485 10.01 -25.80 29.56
C HIS A 485 9.82 -24.88 28.34
N PRO A 486 10.65 -25.03 27.29
CA PRO A 486 10.45 -24.27 26.06
C PRO A 486 9.22 -24.78 25.32
N ALA A 487 8.54 -23.89 24.63
CA ALA A 487 7.42 -24.23 23.76
C ALA A 487 7.58 -23.53 22.40
N ILE A 488 7.11 -24.20 21.35
CA ILE A 488 6.85 -23.60 20.05
C ILE A 488 5.36 -23.74 19.79
N GLU A 489 4.66 -22.60 19.70
CA GLU A 489 3.20 -22.57 19.76
C GLU A 489 2.70 -23.29 21.03
N ARG A 490 1.92 -24.37 20.87
CA ARG A 490 1.39 -25.19 21.97
C ARG A 490 2.17 -26.47 22.22
N LEU A 491 3.16 -26.75 21.38
CA LEU A 491 4.02 -27.91 21.57
C LEU A 491 5.12 -27.55 22.57
N VAL A 492 4.99 -28.08 23.77
CA VAL A 492 5.93 -27.94 24.87
C VAL A 492 6.93 -29.07 24.81
N PHE A 493 8.19 -28.76 25.05
CA PHE A 493 9.25 -29.76 25.21
C PHE A 493 9.60 -29.85 26.69
N ARG A 494 8.93 -30.75 27.41
CA ARG A 494 9.16 -30.94 28.85
C ARG A 494 10.58 -31.44 29.08
N LEU A 495 11.30 -30.76 29.95
CA LEU A 495 12.69 -31.03 30.31
C LEU A 495 12.69 -31.77 31.66
N ASP A 496 12.74 -33.10 31.62
CA ASP A 496 12.81 -33.96 32.80
C ASP A 496 14.20 -34.61 32.90
N ALA A 497 14.56 -35.17 34.06
CA ALA A 497 15.83 -35.88 34.23
C ALA A 497 15.98 -37.07 33.24
N ASP A 498 14.85 -37.69 32.87
CA ASP A 498 14.81 -38.81 31.93
C ASP A 498 14.99 -38.39 30.46
N GLY A 499 14.98 -37.10 30.16
CA GLY A 499 15.07 -36.58 28.79
C GLY A 499 14.05 -35.49 28.47
N VAL A 500 13.99 -35.11 27.20
CA VAL A 500 12.98 -34.23 26.64
C VAL A 500 11.74 -35.02 26.21
N ARG A 501 10.54 -34.58 26.64
CA ARG A 501 9.25 -35.18 26.27
C ARG A 501 8.33 -34.13 25.62
N PRO A 502 7.93 -34.30 24.34
CA PRO A 502 6.94 -33.43 23.71
C PRO A 502 5.57 -33.56 24.38
N HIS A 503 4.90 -32.44 24.59
CA HIS A 503 3.62 -32.35 25.27
C HIS A 503 2.78 -31.24 24.64
N TRP A 504 1.55 -31.55 24.22
CA TRP A 504 0.63 -30.54 23.70
C TRP A 504 -0.17 -29.92 24.85
N VAL A 505 -0.18 -28.58 24.93
CA VAL A 505 -1.04 -27.86 25.89
C VAL A 505 -2.51 -28.12 25.57
N HIS A 506 -3.28 -28.49 26.58
CA HIS A 506 -4.69 -28.83 26.47
C HIS A 506 -5.55 -27.57 26.42
N ASN A 507 -6.63 -27.68 25.65
CA ASN A 507 -7.68 -26.69 25.63
C ASN A 507 -8.91 -27.20 26.40
N PRO A 508 -9.48 -26.43 27.32
CA PRO A 508 -10.55 -26.91 28.20
C PRO A 508 -11.83 -27.35 27.47
N SER A 509 -12.09 -26.87 26.24
CA SER A 509 -13.34 -27.14 25.52
C SER A 509 -13.26 -28.34 24.57
N VAL A 510 -12.05 -28.74 24.16
CA VAL A 510 -11.85 -29.93 23.34
C VAL A 510 -11.49 -31.06 24.31
N GLY A 511 -12.42 -31.98 24.54
CA GLY A 511 -12.18 -33.20 25.30
C GLY A 511 -11.20 -34.15 24.62
N MET A 512 -10.03 -33.67 24.18
CA MET A 512 -8.93 -34.53 23.80
C MET A 512 -8.43 -35.17 25.09
N THR A 513 -8.68 -36.47 25.21
CA THR A 513 -7.93 -37.31 26.12
C THR A 513 -6.46 -37.11 25.81
N SER A 514 -5.69 -36.72 26.84
CA SER A 514 -4.24 -36.75 26.81
C SER A 514 -3.80 -38.12 26.31
N THR A 515 -3.42 -38.22 25.03
CA THR A 515 -2.49 -39.26 24.63
C THR A 515 -1.17 -38.83 25.24
N ALA A 516 -0.85 -39.40 26.40
CA ALA A 516 0.51 -39.39 26.89
C ALA A 516 1.38 -39.86 25.72
N THR A 517 2.08 -38.94 25.07
CA THR A 517 3.05 -39.26 24.04
C THR A 517 4.05 -40.20 24.70
N ALA A 518 4.08 -41.44 24.22
CA ALA A 518 4.99 -42.46 24.69
C ALA A 518 6.41 -41.90 24.74
N SER A 519 7.23 -42.40 25.67
CA SER A 519 8.65 -42.08 25.77
C SER A 519 9.28 -42.07 24.38
N ASN A 520 9.81 -40.93 23.95
CA ASN A 520 10.47 -40.84 22.65
C ASN A 520 11.84 -41.53 22.77
N PRO A 521 12.09 -42.66 22.10
CA PRO A 521 13.32 -43.44 22.26
C PRO A 521 14.59 -42.67 21.86
N ASP A 522 14.46 -41.59 21.11
CA ASP A 522 15.57 -40.77 20.61
C ASP A 522 16.00 -39.65 21.59
N SER A 523 15.40 -39.58 22.78
CA SER A 523 15.68 -38.56 23.79
C SER A 523 16.83 -38.96 24.72
N ILE A 524 17.80 -38.07 24.95
CA ILE A 524 18.94 -38.32 25.84
C ILE A 524 18.61 -37.83 27.26
N PRO A 525 18.88 -38.62 28.33
CA PRO A 525 18.70 -38.18 29.71
C PRO A 525 19.43 -36.87 30.02
N LEU A 526 18.74 -35.96 30.70
CA LEU A 526 19.25 -34.62 30.99
C LEU A 526 20.05 -34.61 32.29
N ARG A 527 21.25 -34.02 32.25
CA ARG A 527 22.04 -33.72 33.47
C ARG A 527 21.62 -32.37 34.03
N LEU A 528 20.42 -32.33 34.61
CA LEU A 528 19.92 -31.13 35.28
C LEU A 528 20.69 -30.87 36.58
N LYS A 529 21.10 -29.62 36.78
CA LYS A 529 21.76 -29.16 38.01
C LYS A 529 20.67 -28.77 39.02
N GLU A 530 20.55 -29.55 40.08
CA GLU A 530 19.61 -29.31 41.18
C GLU A 530 19.99 -28.04 41.97
N ASN A 531 19.00 -27.21 42.31
CA ASN A 531 19.18 -25.92 43.00
C ASN A 531 20.11 -24.94 42.26
N ASP A 532 20.22 -25.05 40.93
CA ASP A 532 21.10 -24.21 40.12
C ASP A 532 20.48 -23.91 38.75
N TRP A 533 21.16 -23.04 37.99
CA TRP A 533 20.78 -22.62 36.66
C TRP A 533 21.20 -23.63 35.60
N ASN A 534 20.25 -23.94 34.72
CA ASN A 534 20.41 -24.85 33.60
C ASN A 534 20.26 -24.07 32.30
N ARG A 535 21.24 -24.19 31.40
CA ARG A 535 21.26 -23.49 30.12
C ARG A 535 20.52 -24.31 29.06
N VAL A 536 19.60 -23.68 28.35
CA VAL A 536 18.88 -24.26 27.21
C VAL A 536 19.29 -23.52 25.96
N ARG A 537 19.54 -24.26 24.88
CA ARG A 537 19.75 -23.74 23.52
C ARG A 537 18.75 -24.42 22.58
N LEU A 538 17.96 -23.59 21.90
CA LEU A 538 17.08 -23.99 20.82
C LEU A 538 17.73 -23.54 19.50
N THR A 539 18.04 -24.48 18.62
CA THR A 539 18.58 -24.19 17.28
C THR A 539 17.53 -24.56 16.26
N ILE A 540 17.17 -23.61 15.39
CA ILE A 540 16.16 -23.79 14.35
C ILE A 540 16.86 -23.65 13.00
N GLN A 541 16.74 -24.67 12.16
CA GLN A 541 17.26 -24.72 10.79
C GLN A 541 16.19 -25.30 9.86
N GLY A 542 15.67 -24.48 8.95
CA GLY A 542 14.51 -24.83 8.13
C GLY A 542 13.34 -25.25 9.02
N ASP A 543 12.96 -26.52 8.95
CA ASP A 543 11.86 -27.12 9.71
C ASP A 543 12.33 -28.02 10.84
N GLN A 544 13.58 -27.90 11.28
CA GLN A 544 14.13 -28.73 12.34
C GLN A 544 14.44 -27.87 13.57
N LEU A 545 13.97 -28.33 14.72
CA LEU A 545 14.32 -27.84 16.04
C LEU A 545 15.29 -28.81 16.69
N GLN A 546 16.43 -28.30 17.16
CA GLN A 546 17.37 -29.01 18.02
C GLN A 546 17.38 -28.35 19.40
N ILE A 547 17.29 -29.17 20.45
CA ILE A 547 17.29 -28.73 21.84
C ILE A 547 18.54 -29.27 22.52
N ALA A 548 19.37 -28.37 23.03
CA ALA A 548 20.49 -28.71 23.90
C ALA A 548 20.27 -28.17 25.32
N VAL A 549 20.64 -28.97 26.32
CA VAL A 549 20.57 -28.60 27.74
C VAL A 549 21.92 -28.84 28.38
N ASN A 550 22.50 -27.82 29.02
CA ASN A 550 23.84 -27.85 29.62
C ASN A 550 24.90 -28.43 28.65
N ASP A 551 24.90 -27.92 27.42
CA ASP A 551 25.80 -28.31 26.32
C ASP A 551 25.67 -29.76 25.82
N VAL A 552 24.58 -30.46 26.18
CA VAL A 552 24.21 -31.78 25.65
C VAL A 552 23.06 -31.64 24.67
N ASP A 553 23.28 -32.02 23.41
CA ASP A 553 22.24 -32.14 22.38
C ASP A 553 21.27 -33.26 22.76
N ALA A 554 20.12 -32.90 23.32
CA ALA A 554 19.23 -33.85 23.99
C ALA A 554 18.08 -34.33 23.11
N PHE A 555 17.68 -33.53 22.12
CA PHE A 555 16.46 -33.80 21.35
C PHE A 555 16.43 -33.09 19.99
N GLN A 556 15.77 -33.70 19.01
CA GLN A 556 15.45 -33.11 17.71
C GLN A 556 13.97 -33.30 17.37
N HIS A 557 13.38 -32.32 16.70
CA HIS A 557 11.97 -32.36 16.30
C HIS A 557 11.70 -31.61 15.00
N GLY A 558 10.88 -32.19 14.12
CA GLY A 558 10.37 -31.51 12.94
C GLY A 558 9.26 -30.52 13.29
N LEU A 559 9.43 -29.25 12.93
CA LEU A 559 8.42 -28.19 13.05
C LEU A 559 7.55 -28.17 11.80
N ILE A 560 6.24 -28.39 11.96
CA ILE A 560 5.27 -28.24 10.88
C ILE A 560 5.11 -26.73 10.62
N GLN A 561 5.51 -26.24 9.44
CA GLN A 561 5.49 -24.80 9.11
C GLN A 561 4.08 -24.21 9.19
N HIS A 562 3.97 -23.00 9.76
CA HIS A 562 3.15 -21.83 9.33
C HIS A 562 3.30 -20.66 10.32
N GLN A 563 3.29 -20.91 11.64
CA GLN A 563 3.67 -19.94 12.70
C GLN A 563 4.46 -20.64 13.81
N ARG A 564 5.51 -19.97 14.31
CA ARG A 564 6.44 -20.52 15.31
C ARG A 564 6.62 -19.55 16.48
N ARG A 565 5.60 -19.34 17.31
CA ARG A 565 5.72 -18.48 18.48
C ARG A 565 6.53 -19.15 19.57
N LEU A 566 7.59 -18.48 20.00
CA LEU A 566 8.38 -18.90 21.17
C LEU A 566 7.50 -18.81 22.42
N GLY A 567 7.55 -19.84 23.26
CA GLY A 567 6.84 -19.88 24.52
C GLY A 567 7.66 -20.41 25.69
N LEU A 568 7.20 -20.07 26.88
CA LEU A 568 7.65 -20.64 28.16
C LEU A 568 6.47 -21.32 28.84
N TYR A 569 6.72 -22.51 29.38
CA TYR A 569 5.71 -23.34 30.01
C TYR A 569 6.15 -23.88 31.37
N TYR A 570 5.19 -24.02 32.29
CA TYR A 570 5.31 -24.80 33.51
C TYR A 570 3.92 -25.31 33.95
N VAL A 571 3.90 -26.31 34.84
CA VAL A 571 2.67 -26.78 35.47
C VAL A 571 2.49 -26.04 36.80
N GLY A 572 1.58 -25.07 36.83
CA GLY A 572 1.40 -24.15 37.95
C GLY A 572 0.85 -24.78 39.23
N SER A 573 0.15 -25.91 39.13
CA SER A 573 -0.25 -26.71 40.30
C SER A 573 0.93 -27.41 40.98
N GLU A 574 1.98 -27.71 40.20
CA GLU A 574 3.13 -28.51 40.64
C GLU A 574 4.34 -27.65 41.00
N SER A 575 4.57 -26.56 40.27
CA SER A 575 5.84 -25.82 40.29
C SER A 575 5.66 -24.31 40.11
N LYS A 576 6.78 -23.59 40.27
CA LYS A 576 7.01 -22.19 39.88
C LYS A 576 7.94 -22.17 38.67
N LEU A 577 8.02 -21.04 37.98
CA LEU A 577 8.98 -20.82 36.90
C LEU A 577 9.93 -19.67 37.26
N LYS A 578 11.21 -19.80 36.89
CA LYS A 578 12.20 -18.72 36.96
C LYS A 578 13.19 -18.85 35.80
N VAL A 579 13.21 -17.87 34.90
CA VAL A 579 14.05 -17.83 33.69
C VAL A 579 14.77 -16.49 33.59
N ARG A 580 16.01 -16.48 33.08
CA ARG A 580 16.85 -15.29 32.88
C ARG A 580 17.70 -15.40 31.61
N ASN A 581 18.41 -14.31 31.27
CA ASN A 581 19.45 -14.29 30.23
C ASN A 581 18.98 -14.80 28.87
N MET A 582 17.72 -14.53 28.49
CA MET A 582 17.22 -14.98 27.19
C MET A 582 17.73 -14.08 26.06
N THR A 583 18.36 -14.70 25.06
CA THR A 583 18.88 -14.08 23.84
C THR A 583 18.26 -14.74 22.62
N TRP A 584 18.18 -14.00 21.52
CA TRP A 584 17.81 -14.54 20.22
C TRP A 584 18.75 -14.00 19.16
N THR A 585 19.49 -14.90 18.53
CA THR A 585 20.34 -14.62 17.36
C THR A 585 19.67 -15.24 16.15
N GLY A 586 19.36 -14.47 15.12
CA GLY A 586 18.65 -14.98 13.94
C GLY A 586 19.27 -14.54 12.63
N ASP A 587 18.98 -15.31 11.59
CA ASP A 587 19.39 -15.06 10.21
C ASP A 587 18.41 -14.13 9.48
N TRP A 588 18.00 -13.06 10.16
CA TRP A 588 17.20 -11.99 9.54
C TRP A 588 18.06 -11.15 8.58
N PRO A 589 17.42 -10.45 7.61
CA PRO A 589 18.12 -9.56 6.70
C PRO A 589 19.04 -8.57 7.43
N LYS A 590 20.30 -8.47 7.01
CA LYS A 590 21.31 -7.61 7.66
C LYS A 590 21.31 -6.17 7.15
N SER A 591 20.46 -5.85 6.18
CA SER A 591 20.29 -4.52 5.62
C SER A 591 18.85 -4.30 5.21
N LEU A 592 18.37 -3.06 5.31
CA LEU A 592 17.04 -2.69 4.84
C LEU A 592 17.07 -2.34 3.35
N PRO A 593 15.99 -2.62 2.60
CA PRO A 593 15.80 -2.04 1.28
C PRO A 593 15.81 -0.50 1.34
N ALA A 594 16.27 0.13 0.26
CA ALA A 594 16.17 1.58 0.12
C ALA A 594 14.70 2.02 0.31
N PRO A 595 14.40 3.23 0.84
CA PRO A 595 13.02 3.63 1.15
C PRO A 595 12.03 3.46 -0.01
N GLN A 596 12.47 3.63 -1.26
CA GLN A 596 11.66 3.47 -2.47
C GLN A 596 11.40 2.01 -2.86
N GLN A 597 12.16 1.07 -2.30
CA GLN A 597 12.04 -0.38 -2.54
C GLN A 597 11.35 -1.11 -1.37
N GLN A 598 10.93 -0.37 -0.33
CA GLN A 598 10.20 -0.95 0.79
C GLN A 598 8.75 -1.23 0.37
N GLU A 599 8.23 -2.42 0.68
CA GLU A 599 6.94 -2.91 0.16
C GLU A 599 5.73 -2.06 0.55
N LEU A 600 5.81 -1.34 1.67
CA LEU A 600 4.74 -0.45 2.15
C LEU A 600 5.00 1.02 1.84
N ALA A 601 6.07 1.34 1.12
CA ALA A 601 6.25 2.66 0.54
C ALA A 601 5.26 2.86 -0.61
N SER A 602 4.70 4.06 -0.75
CA SER A 602 4.06 4.41 -2.01
C SER A 602 5.13 4.57 -3.08
N ASP A 603 4.79 4.25 -4.32
CA ASP A 603 5.64 4.57 -5.46
C ASP A 603 6.10 6.03 -5.41
N VAL A 604 7.35 6.25 -5.81
CA VAL A 604 7.85 7.59 -6.08
C VAL A 604 6.99 8.13 -7.21
N PRO A 605 6.16 9.16 -6.99
CA PRO A 605 5.32 9.66 -8.04
C PRO A 605 6.17 10.09 -9.23
N GLU A 606 5.69 9.83 -10.45
CA GLU A 606 6.39 10.16 -11.71
C GLU A 606 6.91 11.60 -11.75
N PHE A 607 6.20 12.54 -11.13
CA PHE A 607 6.60 13.95 -11.07
C PHE A 607 7.92 14.22 -10.32
N LEU A 608 8.34 13.31 -9.45
CA LEU A 608 9.63 13.37 -8.75
C LEU A 608 10.79 12.78 -9.55
N ALA A 609 10.51 11.95 -10.57
CA ALA A 609 11.55 11.28 -11.35
C ALA A 609 12.35 12.27 -12.20
N GLY A 610 13.69 12.17 -12.19
CA GLY A 610 14.58 13.02 -12.98
C GLY A 610 14.84 14.40 -12.36
N LEU A 611 14.28 14.73 -11.19
CA LEU A 611 14.56 15.99 -10.50
C LEU A 611 16.04 16.12 -10.08
N GLU A 612 16.71 14.99 -9.84
CA GLU A 612 18.14 14.89 -9.55
C GLU A 612 19.02 15.34 -10.73
N THR A 613 18.48 15.32 -11.96
CA THR A 613 19.17 15.78 -13.16
C THR A 613 19.00 17.28 -13.43
N MET A 614 18.09 17.95 -12.69
CA MET A 614 17.92 19.39 -12.80
C MET A 614 19.13 20.12 -12.21
N GLN A 615 19.58 21.16 -12.90
CA GLN A 615 20.68 21.97 -12.43
C GLN A 615 20.19 22.94 -11.35
N GLU A 616 20.99 23.12 -10.32
CA GLU A 616 20.75 24.17 -9.34
C GLU A 616 20.80 25.51 -10.07
N HIS A 617 19.63 26.13 -10.23
CA HIS A 617 19.51 27.45 -10.81
C HIS A 617 19.93 28.49 -9.79
N THR A 618 19.58 28.25 -8.52
CA THR A 618 19.76 29.20 -7.43
C THR A 618 19.72 28.53 -6.08
N ARG A 619 20.59 29.00 -5.19
CA ARG A 619 20.54 28.74 -3.76
C ARG A 619 20.70 30.05 -3.00
N ILE A 620 19.80 30.30 -2.06
CA ILE A 620 19.79 31.48 -1.22
C ILE A 620 19.92 31.02 0.22
N ASP A 621 21.00 31.44 0.85
CA ASP A 621 21.28 31.24 2.26
C ASP A 621 20.83 32.51 3.02
N PHE A 622 19.71 32.43 3.74
CA PHE A 622 19.11 33.57 4.43
C PHE A 622 19.85 33.95 5.72
N THR A 623 20.90 33.23 6.10
CA THR A 623 21.84 33.69 7.15
C THR A 623 22.69 34.87 6.66
N LYS A 624 22.78 35.05 5.33
CA LYS A 624 23.49 36.15 4.68
C LYS A 624 22.53 37.30 4.34
N PRO A 625 23.03 38.54 4.22
CA PRO A 625 22.20 39.68 3.80
C PRO A 625 21.53 39.42 2.45
N ILE A 626 20.23 39.73 2.36
CA ILE A 626 19.49 39.60 1.09
C ILE A 626 20.03 40.60 0.07
N ASP A 627 20.36 40.08 -1.12
CA ASP A 627 20.66 40.90 -2.28
C ASP A 627 19.37 41.59 -2.80
N ARG A 628 19.25 42.88 -2.51
CA ARG A 628 18.12 43.72 -2.95
C ARG A 628 18.15 44.09 -4.43
N THR A 629 19.22 43.78 -5.16
CA THR A 629 19.22 43.90 -6.63
C THR A 629 18.46 42.72 -7.26
N ARG A 630 18.55 41.56 -6.61
CA ARG A 630 17.94 40.31 -7.03
C ARG A 630 16.54 40.08 -6.45
N PHE A 631 16.34 40.38 -5.17
CA PHE A 631 15.05 40.17 -4.51
C PHE A 631 14.30 41.47 -4.30
N ASP A 632 12.99 41.40 -4.56
CA ASP A 632 12.07 42.45 -4.22
C ASP A 632 11.51 42.22 -2.81
N THR A 633 11.61 43.26 -1.98
CA THR A 633 11.05 43.30 -0.63
C THR A 633 10.16 44.54 -0.53
N PRO A 634 8.99 44.47 0.17
CA PRO A 634 8.10 45.60 0.29
C PRO A 634 8.82 46.82 0.88
N ARG A 635 8.52 48.02 0.36
CA ARG A 635 9.02 49.30 0.92
C ARG A 635 8.33 49.69 2.24
N SER A 636 7.42 48.87 2.78
CA SER A 636 6.61 49.17 3.97
C SER A 636 7.35 48.89 5.28
N ARG A 637 6.74 49.26 6.42
CA ARG A 637 7.26 49.11 7.79
C ARG A 637 7.32 47.67 8.32
N ALA A 638 7.02 46.68 7.49
CA ALA A 638 7.02 45.28 7.90
C ALA A 638 8.45 44.83 8.24
N ARG A 639 8.59 44.14 9.38
CA ARG A 639 9.88 43.99 10.05
C ARG A 639 10.54 42.70 9.59
N SER A 640 11.68 42.84 8.95
CA SER A 640 12.60 41.73 8.73
C SER A 640 13.86 41.96 9.55
N TYR A 641 14.28 40.95 10.29
CA TYR A 641 15.50 41.00 11.08
C TYR A 641 16.42 39.85 10.68
N ALA A 642 17.68 40.16 10.47
CA ALA A 642 18.69 39.12 10.41
C ALA A 642 18.75 38.42 11.77
N SER A 643 18.78 37.09 11.77
CA SER A 643 19.01 36.25 12.93
C SER A 643 20.15 35.28 12.64
N PRO A 644 20.82 34.72 13.67
CA PRO A 644 21.88 33.74 13.44
C PRO A 644 21.44 32.52 12.62
N SER A 645 20.15 32.17 12.72
CA SER A 645 19.52 31.04 12.02
C SER A 645 18.93 31.39 10.66
N GLY A 646 18.91 32.67 10.24
CA GLY A 646 18.33 33.10 8.97
C GLY A 646 17.58 34.42 9.03
N LEU A 647 16.68 34.66 8.07
CA LEU A 647 15.88 35.89 7.99
C LEU A 647 14.54 35.72 8.70
N ARG A 648 14.34 36.43 9.81
CA ARG A 648 13.04 36.48 10.49
C ARG A 648 12.13 37.48 9.77
N ILE A 649 10.91 37.06 9.43
CA ILE A 649 9.89 37.91 8.81
C ILE A 649 8.62 37.96 9.66
N GLU A 650 8.13 39.19 9.88
CA GLU A 650 6.93 39.47 10.68
C GLU A 650 6.04 40.51 9.98
N PRO A 651 4.82 40.14 9.55
CA PRO A 651 3.86 41.10 9.00
C PRO A 651 3.43 42.13 10.06
N ASP A 652 3.26 43.39 9.65
CA ASP A 652 2.82 44.47 10.54
C ASP A 652 1.44 44.18 11.17
N VAL A 653 1.29 44.60 12.43
CA VAL A 653 0.00 44.54 13.15
C VAL A 653 -0.87 45.74 12.74
N LEU A 654 -1.64 45.59 11.65
CA LEU A 654 -2.57 46.62 11.14
C LEU A 654 -4.03 46.13 11.14
N PRO A 655 -5.04 47.04 11.26
CA PRO A 655 -6.45 46.70 11.12
C PRO A 655 -6.79 46.38 9.65
N GLY A 656 -6.49 45.16 9.20
CA GLY A 656 -6.72 44.77 7.80
C GLY A 656 -5.84 43.62 7.33
N PHE A 657 -5.58 43.59 6.02
CA PHE A 657 -4.58 42.71 5.42
C PHE A 657 -3.19 43.35 5.53
N SER A 658 -2.21 42.59 6.02
CA SER A 658 -0.81 42.98 5.97
C SER A 658 0.05 41.79 5.54
N SER A 659 1.18 42.07 4.88
CA SER A 659 2.09 41.04 4.41
C SER A 659 3.53 41.55 4.36
N TYR A 660 4.47 40.63 4.55
CA TYR A 660 5.88 40.78 4.19
C TYR A 660 6.21 39.71 3.15
N PHE A 661 6.99 40.07 2.12
CA PHE A 661 7.38 39.10 1.10
C PHE A 661 8.82 39.29 0.65
N VAL A 662 9.41 38.20 0.16
CA VAL A 662 10.66 38.15 -0.57
C VAL A 662 10.35 37.55 -1.93
N GLY A 663 10.41 38.35 -3.00
CA GLY A 663 10.15 37.90 -4.37
C GLY A 663 11.43 37.84 -5.18
N ASP A 664 11.69 36.75 -5.91
CA ASP A 664 12.79 36.75 -6.89
C ASP A 664 12.36 37.62 -8.09
N ARG A 665 13.22 38.55 -8.51
CA ARG A 665 12.98 39.36 -9.72
C ARG A 665 13.18 38.56 -10.99
N HIS A 666 13.90 37.44 -10.93
CA HIS A 666 14.09 36.55 -12.05
C HIS A 666 12.85 35.70 -12.29
N ARG A 667 12.52 35.57 -13.57
CA ARG A 667 11.43 34.74 -14.06
C ARG A 667 11.97 33.35 -14.39
N ILE A 668 11.31 32.32 -13.88
CA ILE A 668 11.65 30.92 -14.11
C ILE A 668 10.80 30.41 -15.28
N SER A 669 11.42 29.84 -16.30
CA SER A 669 10.73 29.17 -17.41
C SER A 669 10.87 27.64 -17.30
N GLY A 670 9.92 26.92 -17.91
CA GLY A 670 9.93 25.46 -17.96
C GLY A 670 9.67 24.76 -16.63
N ASP A 671 10.18 23.54 -16.51
CA ASP A 671 10.10 22.70 -15.33
C ASP A 671 11.05 23.22 -14.23
N PHE A 672 10.57 23.18 -12.99
CA PHE A 672 11.36 23.61 -11.84
C PHE A 672 11.00 22.84 -10.57
N ASP A 673 11.92 22.89 -9.61
CA ASP A 673 11.76 22.40 -8.25
C ASP A 673 12.28 23.46 -7.26
N ALA A 674 11.37 24.07 -6.50
CA ALA A 674 11.70 25.07 -5.49
C ALA A 674 11.41 24.53 -4.10
N THR A 675 12.41 24.55 -3.22
CA THR A 675 12.32 24.09 -1.83
C THR A 675 12.74 25.22 -0.88
N LEU A 676 11.87 25.57 0.06
CA LEU A 676 12.07 26.57 1.10
C LEU A 676 12.13 25.91 2.47
N ARG A 677 13.26 26.05 3.17
CA ARG A 677 13.44 25.62 4.56
C ARG A 677 13.13 26.77 5.52
N PHE A 678 12.39 26.46 6.59
CA PHE A 678 11.98 27.43 7.60
C PHE A 678 12.03 26.84 9.01
N SER A 679 12.15 27.72 10.00
CA SER A 679 12.09 27.38 11.42
C SER A 679 11.40 28.47 12.24
N ASN A 680 11.17 28.19 13.53
CA ASN A 680 10.55 29.12 14.48
C ASN A 680 9.23 29.74 13.97
N LEU A 681 8.43 28.97 13.23
CA LEU A 681 7.13 29.39 12.76
C LEU A 681 6.15 29.44 13.93
N THR A 682 5.77 30.64 14.33
CA THR A 682 4.70 30.88 15.31
C THR A 682 3.55 31.61 14.63
N GLY A 683 2.31 31.21 14.90
CA GLY A 683 1.17 31.95 14.42
C GLY A 683 -0.09 31.64 15.21
N SER A 684 -1.06 32.53 15.10
CA SER A 684 -2.38 32.41 15.71
C SER A 684 -3.39 33.19 14.87
N ALA A 685 -4.67 32.87 15.02
CA ALA A 685 -5.74 33.64 14.42
C ALA A 685 -7.01 33.50 15.28
N GLU A 686 -7.27 34.47 16.16
CA GLU A 686 -8.54 34.52 16.90
C GLU A 686 -9.70 34.85 15.95
N THR A 687 -9.50 35.88 15.14
CA THR A 687 -10.41 36.25 14.04
C THR A 687 -9.60 36.45 12.76
N GLY A 688 -10.07 35.90 11.64
CA GLY A 688 -9.40 36.00 10.35
C GLY A 688 -8.43 34.85 10.07
N GLN A 689 -7.21 35.18 9.59
CA GLN A 689 -6.24 34.21 9.12
C GLN A 689 -4.79 34.73 9.15
N ALA A 690 -3.83 33.83 9.28
CA ALA A 690 -2.41 34.09 9.04
C ALA A 690 -1.79 32.98 8.19
N ASP A 691 -0.94 33.34 7.23
CA ASP A 691 -0.43 32.46 6.19
C ASP A 691 1.05 32.70 5.90
N PHE A 692 1.83 31.63 5.96
CA PHE A 692 3.20 31.59 5.46
C PHE A 692 3.24 30.74 4.19
N THR A 693 3.63 31.34 3.06
CA THR A 693 3.47 30.73 1.73
C THR A 693 4.74 30.79 0.91
N LEU A 694 5.07 29.66 0.27
CA LEU A 694 5.89 29.61 -0.94
C LEU A 694 4.93 29.67 -2.12
N ARG A 695 5.14 30.59 -3.06
CA ARG A 695 4.19 30.85 -4.16
C ARG A 695 4.90 31.10 -5.49
N PHE A 696 4.32 30.58 -6.55
CA PHE A 696 4.59 31.03 -7.92
C PHE A 696 3.41 31.84 -8.49
N LEU A 697 3.75 32.85 -9.28
CA LEU A 697 2.82 33.65 -10.08
C LEU A 697 3.13 33.47 -11.56
N ASP A 698 2.15 33.08 -12.36
CA ASP A 698 2.32 33.08 -13.82
C ASP A 698 2.21 34.50 -14.42
N GLU A 699 2.40 34.62 -15.72
CA GLU A 699 2.32 35.87 -16.47
C GLU A 699 0.91 36.48 -16.48
N HIS A 700 -0.12 35.67 -16.23
CA HIS A 700 -1.51 36.10 -16.10
C HIS A 700 -1.89 36.48 -14.66
N GLY A 701 -0.96 36.33 -13.72
CA GLY A 701 -1.13 36.64 -12.30
C GLY A 701 -1.87 35.55 -11.51
N ASN A 702 -2.11 34.37 -12.09
CA ASN A 702 -2.62 33.23 -11.33
C ASN A 702 -1.56 32.77 -10.34
N ARG A 703 -2.01 32.19 -9.23
CA ARG A 703 -1.17 31.85 -8.08
C ARG A 703 -1.21 30.36 -7.82
N TYR A 704 -0.05 29.79 -7.51
CA TYR A 704 0.12 28.39 -7.09
C TYR A 704 0.99 28.40 -5.85
N SER A 705 0.55 27.79 -4.74
CA SER A 705 1.24 27.91 -3.47
C SER A 705 1.16 26.69 -2.58
N ALA A 706 2.26 26.43 -1.86
CA ALA A 706 2.33 25.58 -0.68
C ALA A 706 2.40 26.50 0.56
N ALA A 707 1.63 26.21 1.60
CA ALA A 707 1.45 27.15 2.69
C ALA A 707 1.22 26.49 4.05
N ARG A 708 1.77 27.11 5.09
CA ARG A 708 1.36 26.93 6.49
C ARG A 708 0.34 27.99 6.85
N SER A 709 -0.75 27.58 7.51
CA SER A 709 -1.94 28.41 7.66
C SER A 709 -2.52 28.30 9.07
N TYR A 710 -2.89 29.44 9.62
CA TYR A 710 -3.61 29.58 10.88
C TYR A 710 -4.98 30.20 10.59
N ARG A 711 -6.04 29.61 11.14
CA ARG A 711 -7.42 30.06 10.92
C ARG A 711 -8.14 30.28 12.25
N ALA A 712 -9.23 31.04 12.19
CA ALA A 712 -10.20 31.14 13.28
C ALA A 712 -10.64 29.73 13.75
N ALA A 713 -11.00 29.61 15.04
CA ALA A 713 -11.21 28.33 15.74
C ALA A 713 -9.92 27.52 16.02
N GLY A 714 -8.75 28.10 15.75
CA GLY A 714 -7.46 27.50 16.12
C GLY A 714 -7.00 26.38 15.18
N GLU A 715 -7.55 26.29 13.97
CA GLU A 715 -7.04 25.33 12.98
C GLU A 715 -5.62 25.69 12.54
N GLU A 716 -4.74 24.69 12.51
CA GLU A 716 -3.37 24.80 12.01
C GLU A 716 -3.20 23.79 10.88
N LEU A 717 -2.89 24.30 9.69
CA LEU A 717 -3.06 23.56 8.44
C LEU A 717 -1.86 23.73 7.51
N ALA A 718 -1.46 22.65 6.86
CA ALA A 718 -0.71 22.72 5.62
C ALA A 718 -1.69 22.74 4.45
N THR A 719 -1.49 23.66 3.51
CA THR A 719 -2.43 23.86 2.40
C THR A 719 -1.70 24.01 1.07
N MET A 720 -2.27 23.39 0.04
CA MET A 720 -2.07 23.83 -1.33
C MET A 720 -3.16 24.84 -1.66
N ARG A 721 -2.81 25.98 -2.25
CA ARG A 721 -3.80 26.95 -2.74
C ARG A 721 -3.48 27.42 -4.13
N TRP A 722 -4.53 27.61 -4.89
CA TRP A 722 -4.46 28.30 -6.16
C TRP A 722 -5.53 29.36 -6.31
N MET A 723 -5.20 30.37 -7.10
CA MET A 723 -6.10 31.46 -7.44
C MET A 723 -6.00 31.75 -8.93
N TYR A 724 -7.13 31.73 -9.61
CA TYR A 724 -7.22 32.18 -11.00
C TYR A 724 -7.83 33.58 -11.08
N LEU A 725 -7.22 34.44 -11.88
CA LEU A 725 -7.78 35.74 -12.26
C LEU A 725 -8.64 35.55 -13.52
N GLY A 726 -9.90 35.18 -13.34
CA GLY A 726 -10.86 35.16 -14.46
C GLY A 726 -11.20 36.57 -14.94
N LYS A 727 -11.78 36.69 -16.15
CA LYS A 727 -12.17 37.98 -16.76
C LYS A 727 -13.11 38.83 -15.87
N THR A 728 -13.91 38.19 -15.02
CA THR A 728 -14.92 38.88 -14.18
C THR A 728 -14.86 38.53 -12.69
N LYS A 729 -14.21 37.42 -12.29
CA LYS A 729 -14.14 37.00 -10.88
C LYS A 729 -12.87 36.20 -10.57
N LYS A 730 -12.38 36.32 -9.33
CA LYS A 730 -11.32 35.48 -8.77
C LYS A 730 -11.89 34.13 -8.35
N VAL A 731 -11.29 33.04 -8.81
CA VAL A 731 -11.63 31.68 -8.39
C VAL A 731 -10.54 31.19 -7.45
N PHE A 732 -10.94 30.77 -6.26
CA PHE A 732 -10.06 30.22 -5.23
C PHE A 732 -10.40 28.76 -5.03
N ASP A 733 -9.38 27.92 -4.91
CA ASP A 733 -9.55 26.52 -4.59
C ASP A 733 -8.27 26.03 -3.89
N SER A 734 -8.44 25.08 -2.98
CA SER A 734 -7.42 24.72 -2.01
C SER A 734 -7.62 23.33 -1.45
N ARG A 735 -6.51 22.63 -1.23
CA ARG A 735 -6.48 21.40 -0.42
C ARG A 735 -5.81 21.68 0.90
N LYS A 736 -6.31 21.07 1.98
CA LYS A 736 -5.82 21.27 3.34
C LYS A 736 -5.61 19.95 4.05
N THR A 737 -4.56 19.87 4.84
CA THR A 737 -4.31 18.78 5.80
C THR A 737 -3.89 19.38 7.13
N GLY A 738 -4.09 18.65 8.22
CA GLY A 738 -3.75 19.10 9.56
C GLY A 738 -2.23 19.08 9.72
N ASP A 739 -1.66 20.15 10.27
CA ASP A 739 -0.23 20.21 10.51
C ASP A 739 0.07 21.34 11.52
N GLU A 740 0.86 21.05 12.54
CA GLU A 740 1.29 21.96 13.60
C GLU A 740 2.81 22.15 13.65
N SER A 741 3.51 21.73 12.60
CA SER A 741 4.95 21.88 12.48
C SER A 741 5.34 23.34 12.60
N ARG A 742 6.36 23.59 13.44
CA ARG A 742 6.98 24.90 13.67
C ARG A 742 8.25 25.10 12.85
N GLU A 743 8.72 24.04 12.22
CA GLU A 743 9.87 23.99 11.34
C GLU A 743 9.62 22.96 10.25
N GLY A 744 10.32 23.06 9.13
CA GLY A 744 10.11 22.16 8.02
C GLY A 744 10.56 22.72 6.67
N ARG A 745 10.06 22.08 5.61
CA ARG A 745 10.30 22.50 4.23
C ARG A 745 8.99 22.62 3.46
N LEU A 746 8.77 23.74 2.78
CA LEU A 746 7.74 23.89 1.75
C LEU A 746 8.37 23.65 0.39
N ARG A 747 7.72 22.90 -0.50
CA ARG A 747 8.23 22.62 -1.83
C ARG A 747 7.16 22.80 -2.89
N LEU A 748 7.54 23.41 -4.02
CA LEU A 748 6.71 23.57 -5.20
C LEU A 748 7.46 23.06 -6.42
N ILE A 749 6.82 22.18 -7.17
CA ILE A 749 7.38 21.57 -8.38
C ILE A 749 6.45 21.89 -9.54
N ARG A 750 7.01 22.20 -10.71
CA ARG A 750 6.29 22.22 -11.98
C ARG A 750 6.91 21.19 -12.92
N ARG A 751 6.07 20.31 -13.47
CA ARG A 751 6.40 19.37 -14.55
C ARG A 751 5.40 19.55 -15.68
N GLY A 752 5.86 20.02 -16.83
CA GLY A 752 5.03 20.39 -17.96
C GLY A 752 3.95 21.40 -17.59
N ASP A 753 2.70 20.97 -17.69
CA ASP A 753 1.51 21.73 -17.38
C ASP A 753 1.00 21.50 -15.96
N THR A 754 1.72 20.79 -15.09
CA THR A 754 1.22 20.43 -13.76
C THR A 754 2.13 20.95 -12.65
N THR A 755 1.51 21.47 -11.59
CA THR A 755 2.17 21.92 -10.36
C THR A 755 1.84 21.01 -9.19
N TYR A 756 2.82 20.82 -8.31
CA TYR A 756 2.75 19.96 -7.13
C TYR A 756 3.19 20.77 -5.92
N ALA A 757 2.40 20.73 -4.84
CA ALA A 757 2.73 21.38 -3.58
C ALA A 757 3.02 20.31 -2.53
N LEU A 758 4.18 20.42 -1.87
CA LEU A 758 4.62 19.45 -0.87
C LEU A 758 5.10 20.12 0.41
N ILE A 759 5.10 19.35 1.50
CA ILE A 759 5.64 19.75 2.80
C ILE A 759 6.45 18.62 3.44
N ALA A 760 7.53 18.96 4.14
CA ALA A 760 8.23 18.06 5.05
C ALA A 760 8.18 18.64 6.47
N HIS A 761 7.95 17.77 7.46
CA HIS A 761 7.78 18.16 8.86
C HIS A 761 9.12 18.19 9.60
N GLY A 762 9.48 19.33 10.20
CA GLY A 762 10.72 19.51 10.93
C GLY A 762 11.94 19.13 10.09
N ASP A 763 12.75 18.22 10.62
CA ASP A 763 13.94 17.66 10.00
C ASP A 763 13.68 16.42 9.12
N SER A 764 12.43 15.95 8.97
CA SER A 764 12.12 14.79 8.11
C SER A 764 12.55 15.07 6.67
N ASP A 765 13.31 14.14 6.07
CA ASP A 765 13.71 14.18 4.66
C ASP A 765 12.59 13.85 3.69
N ARG A 766 11.41 13.55 4.23
CA ARG A 766 10.28 13.09 3.48
C ARG A 766 9.30 14.21 3.17
N PHE A 767 9.01 14.36 1.89
CA PHE A 767 7.98 15.28 1.41
C PHE A 767 6.64 14.58 1.26
N HIS A 768 5.60 15.23 1.78
CA HIS A 768 4.21 14.83 1.62
C HIS A 768 3.52 15.72 0.59
N LEU A 769 2.81 15.11 -0.34
CA LEU A 769 2.02 15.82 -1.33
C LEU A 769 0.77 16.42 -0.68
N LEU A 770 0.65 17.76 -0.73
CA LEU A 770 -0.54 18.50 -0.32
C LEU A 770 -1.61 18.52 -1.42
N GLY A 771 -1.17 18.51 -2.67
CA GLY A 771 -2.06 18.46 -3.83
C GLY A 771 -1.35 18.72 -5.15
N THR A 772 -2.10 18.52 -6.23
CA THR A 772 -1.67 18.74 -7.61
C THR A 772 -2.65 19.64 -8.34
N ARG A 773 -2.15 20.41 -9.32
CA ARG A 773 -3.01 21.24 -10.18
C ARG A 773 -2.39 21.52 -11.53
N ALA A 774 -3.19 21.40 -12.58
CA ALA A 774 -2.83 21.87 -13.90
C ALA A 774 -2.70 23.41 -13.95
N VAL A 775 -1.67 23.87 -14.61
CA VAL A 775 -1.43 25.24 -15.05
C VAL A 775 -2.37 25.51 -16.22
N ARG A 776 -3.10 26.62 -16.18
CA ARG A 776 -3.94 27.04 -17.31
C ARG A 776 -3.07 27.80 -18.29
N ASP A 777 -3.18 27.41 -19.57
CA ASP A 777 -2.46 27.97 -20.72
C ASP A 777 -0.95 27.66 -20.74
N PRO A 778 -0.29 27.69 -21.91
CA PRO A 778 1.15 27.46 -22.03
C PRO A 778 1.93 28.61 -21.37
N VAL A 779 2.15 28.54 -20.06
CA VAL A 779 2.84 29.59 -19.31
C VAL A 779 4.31 29.64 -19.67
N SER A 780 4.74 30.80 -20.18
CA SER A 780 6.12 31.06 -20.62
C SER A 780 7.08 31.19 -19.43
N THR A 781 6.64 31.88 -18.38
CA THR A 781 7.46 32.17 -17.19
C THR A 781 6.64 32.32 -15.90
N MET A 782 7.27 32.02 -14.77
CA MET A 782 6.70 32.17 -13.43
C MET A 782 7.62 33.00 -12.52
N GLY A 783 7.02 33.85 -11.69
CA GLY A 783 7.73 34.61 -10.65
C GLY A 783 7.58 33.93 -9.30
N LEU A 784 8.69 33.78 -8.57
CA LEU A 784 8.70 33.18 -7.24
C LEU A 784 8.49 34.23 -6.14
N ARG A 785 7.71 33.87 -5.11
CA ARG A 785 7.49 34.71 -3.93
C ARG A 785 7.36 33.88 -2.66
N ILE A 786 8.11 34.27 -1.64
CA ILE A 786 7.89 33.86 -0.25
C ILE A 786 7.09 34.96 0.42
N GLU A 787 5.96 34.64 1.05
CA GLU A 787 5.07 35.64 1.65
C GLU A 787 4.55 35.17 3.00
N ALA A 788 4.77 35.99 4.03
CA ALA A 788 4.08 35.93 5.31
C ALA A 788 2.96 36.97 5.29
N SER A 789 1.73 36.58 5.56
CA SER A 789 0.58 37.48 5.52
C SER A 789 -0.40 37.20 6.64
N ARG A 790 -1.16 38.22 7.02
CA ARG A 790 -2.24 38.14 8.01
C ARG A 790 -3.44 38.96 7.57
N MET A 791 -4.58 38.62 8.14
CA MET A 791 -5.82 39.36 8.00
C MET A 791 -6.50 39.46 9.36
N LYS A 792 -7.06 40.63 9.70
CA LYS A 792 -7.69 40.89 11.00
C LYS A 792 -6.71 40.61 12.15
N ALA A 793 -7.10 39.84 13.17
CA ALA A 793 -6.32 39.55 14.37
C ALA A 793 -5.41 38.30 14.22
N GLY A 794 -4.89 38.04 13.02
CA GLY A 794 -3.90 36.98 12.81
C GLY A 794 -2.49 37.43 13.21
N GLU A 795 -1.71 36.56 13.84
CA GLU A 795 -0.30 36.77 14.16
C GLU A 795 0.57 35.75 13.45
N LEU A 796 1.78 36.16 13.04
CA LEU A 796 2.71 35.29 12.32
C LEU A 796 4.15 35.79 12.49
N SER A 797 5.05 34.87 12.79
CA SER A 797 6.50 35.05 12.75
C SER A 797 7.13 33.77 12.22
N VAL A 798 8.15 33.90 11.39
CA VAL A 798 8.87 32.75 10.83
C VAL A 798 10.30 33.15 10.47
N VAL A 799 11.23 32.20 10.61
CA VAL A 799 12.62 32.33 10.15
C VAL A 799 12.77 31.56 8.85
N LEU A 800 13.22 32.25 7.80
CA LEU A 800 13.63 31.64 6.54
C LEU A 800 15.10 31.24 6.66
N GLU A 801 15.44 30.00 6.34
CA GLU A 801 16.81 29.48 6.46
C GLU A 801 17.46 29.36 5.09
N GLU A 802 16.78 28.71 4.16
CA GLU A 802 17.33 28.43 2.83
C GLU A 802 16.23 28.31 1.77
N LEU A 803 16.51 28.82 0.57
CA LEU A 803 15.71 28.55 -0.63
C LEU A 803 16.60 27.97 -1.73
N VAL A 804 16.26 26.78 -2.20
CA VAL A 804 16.90 26.13 -3.35
C VAL A 804 15.91 26.07 -4.51
N ILE A 805 16.35 26.46 -5.69
CA ILE A 805 15.59 26.39 -6.94
C ILE A 805 16.44 25.62 -7.95
N ARG A 806 15.88 24.54 -8.47
CA ARG A 806 16.45 23.78 -9.58
C ARG A 806 15.59 23.94 -10.82
N THR A 807 16.22 24.01 -11.98
CA THR A 807 15.55 24.07 -13.28
C THR A 807 16.22 23.08 -14.23
N SER A 808 15.51 22.68 -15.27
CA SER A 808 16.16 21.96 -16.37
C SER A 808 17.34 22.77 -16.95
N PRO A 809 18.40 22.11 -17.46
CA PRO A 809 19.60 22.80 -17.96
C PRO A 809 19.26 23.89 -18.98
N PRO A 810 20.05 24.99 -19.04
CA PRO A 810 19.90 26.03 -20.04
C PRO A 810 20.37 25.56 -21.43
N GLY A 811 19.62 24.61 -22.00
CA GLY A 811 19.57 24.26 -23.41
C GLY A 811 18.15 24.28 -23.96
N SER A 812 17.15 24.50 -23.10
CA SER A 812 15.72 24.56 -23.45
C SER A 812 15.22 25.99 -23.70
N LYS A 813 16.09 27.00 -23.68
CA LYS A 813 15.70 28.41 -23.51
C LYS A 813 15.08 29.12 -24.72
N ASP A 814 14.91 28.48 -25.87
CA ASP A 814 14.17 29.06 -27.01
C ASP A 814 13.59 27.95 -27.92
N LEU A 815 13.14 26.85 -27.32
CA LEU A 815 12.38 25.82 -28.03
C LEU A 815 10.89 26.13 -27.83
N ASP A 816 10.27 26.65 -28.88
CA ASP A 816 8.82 26.65 -29.01
C ASP A 816 8.31 25.24 -28.65
N PRO A 817 7.42 25.08 -27.64
CA PRO A 817 6.99 23.76 -27.17
C PRO A 817 6.34 22.92 -28.28
N ARG A 818 5.84 23.56 -29.34
CA ARG A 818 5.35 22.89 -30.54
C ARG A 818 6.49 22.20 -31.30
N VAL A 819 7.70 22.76 -31.30
CA VAL A 819 8.91 22.11 -31.84
C VAL A 819 9.26 20.87 -31.02
N THR A 820 9.25 20.94 -29.69
CA THR A 820 9.50 19.75 -28.85
C THR A 820 8.43 18.67 -28.99
N ALA A 821 7.16 19.06 -29.19
CA ALA A 821 6.09 18.12 -29.49
C ALA A 821 6.29 17.45 -30.86
N LEU A 822 6.62 18.22 -31.90
CA LEU A 822 6.95 17.69 -33.22
C LEU A 822 8.16 16.75 -33.14
N GLU A 823 9.24 17.11 -32.44
CA GLU A 823 10.42 16.27 -32.25
C GLU A 823 10.17 14.96 -31.49
N ARG A 824 9.10 14.88 -30.68
CA ARG A 824 8.69 13.64 -30.04
C ARG A 824 7.99 12.72 -31.03
N VAL A 825 7.10 13.28 -31.85
CA VAL A 825 6.36 12.54 -32.87
C VAL A 825 7.29 12.08 -33.99
N THR A 826 8.14 12.96 -34.53
CA THR A 826 9.02 12.61 -35.64
C THR A 826 10.16 11.65 -35.22
N ARG A 827 10.46 11.54 -33.93
CA ARG A 827 11.35 10.49 -33.39
C ARG A 827 10.84 9.08 -33.64
N GLU A 828 9.54 8.90 -33.83
CA GLU A 828 8.92 7.61 -34.12
C GLU A 828 8.99 7.24 -35.61
N PHE A 829 9.43 8.15 -36.49
CA PHE A 829 9.60 7.87 -37.92
C PHE A 829 10.75 6.88 -38.11
N ARG A 830 10.40 5.67 -38.54
CA ARG A 830 11.32 4.52 -38.59
C ARG A 830 12.14 4.45 -39.87
N HIS A 831 11.74 5.17 -40.92
CA HIS A 831 12.41 5.17 -42.21
C HIS A 831 13.14 6.50 -42.42
N ARG A 832 14.45 6.43 -42.67
CA ARG A 832 15.30 7.61 -42.93
C ARG A 832 16.00 7.45 -44.26
N SER A 833 15.80 8.42 -45.15
CA SER A 833 16.72 8.69 -46.27
C SER A 833 17.59 9.87 -45.84
N ILE A 834 18.82 9.58 -45.45
CA ILE A 834 19.81 10.60 -45.10
C ILE A 834 20.70 10.82 -46.32
N VAL A 835 20.75 12.04 -46.83
CA VAL A 835 21.77 12.46 -47.79
C VAL A 835 22.87 13.18 -47.00
N ASP A 836 23.82 12.45 -46.41
CA ASP A 836 24.92 12.99 -45.58
C ASP A 836 26.33 12.71 -46.14
N SER A 837 26.44 11.93 -47.22
CA SER A 837 27.63 11.86 -48.05
C SER A 837 27.21 11.97 -49.51
N PHE A 838 27.22 13.20 -50.03
CA PHE A 838 26.97 13.45 -51.44
C PHE A 838 28.13 12.80 -52.25
N GLN A 839 27.99 11.53 -52.63
CA GLN A 839 28.88 10.93 -53.60
C GLN A 839 28.48 11.38 -55.00
N PRO A 840 29.41 11.52 -55.97
CA PRO A 840 29.13 12.05 -57.32
C PRO A 840 28.12 11.25 -58.17
N THR A 841 27.51 10.20 -57.61
CA THR A 841 26.53 9.32 -58.26
C THR A 841 25.17 9.29 -57.54
N THR A 842 24.78 10.35 -56.81
CA THR A 842 23.49 10.41 -56.09
C THR A 842 22.30 10.21 -57.03
N ARG A 843 21.78 8.99 -57.11
CA ARG A 843 20.49 8.63 -57.74
C ARG A 843 19.28 9.18 -56.97
N GLU A 844 19.50 10.06 -56.00
CA GLU A 844 18.49 10.57 -55.07
C GLU A 844 17.85 11.88 -55.54
N PHE A 845 18.47 12.57 -56.50
CA PHE A 845 17.92 13.77 -57.11
C PHE A 845 17.58 13.50 -58.58
N ALA A 846 16.37 13.88 -58.99
CA ALA A 846 15.89 13.71 -60.36
C ALA A 846 16.44 14.79 -61.28
N GLU A 847 16.81 15.94 -60.71
CA GLU A 847 17.26 17.12 -61.43
C GLU A 847 18.22 17.93 -60.56
N MET A 848 19.35 18.36 -61.13
CA MET A 848 20.29 19.31 -60.54
C MET A 848 20.71 20.30 -61.62
N ILE A 849 20.26 21.55 -61.50
CA ILE A 849 20.54 22.66 -62.42
C ILE A 849 21.34 23.70 -61.66
N HIS A 850 22.50 24.09 -62.22
CA HIS A 850 23.45 25.02 -61.59
C HIS A 850 23.80 24.67 -60.13
N ALA A 851 23.77 23.37 -59.81
CA ALA A 851 24.10 22.79 -58.53
C ALA A 851 25.16 21.71 -58.71
N SER A 852 26.11 21.64 -57.77
CA SER A 852 27.19 20.66 -57.80
C SER A 852 27.47 20.14 -56.39
N VAL A 853 27.78 18.86 -56.32
CA VAL A 853 28.20 18.19 -55.08
C VAL A 853 29.62 18.62 -54.70
N THR A 854 29.83 19.01 -53.45
CA THR A 854 31.12 19.37 -52.84
C THR A 854 31.46 18.40 -51.70
N GLU A 855 32.66 18.51 -51.12
CA GLU A 855 33.03 17.73 -49.92
C GLU A 855 32.19 18.08 -48.69
N SER A 856 31.60 19.28 -48.66
CA SER A 856 30.85 19.86 -47.55
C SER A 856 29.33 19.89 -47.76
N GLY A 857 28.83 19.54 -48.95
CA GLY A 857 27.39 19.62 -49.22
C GLY A 857 27.00 19.61 -50.70
N ILE A 858 25.83 20.17 -51.01
CA ILE A 858 25.50 20.61 -52.37
C ILE A 858 25.62 22.11 -52.46
N LYS A 859 26.48 22.59 -53.36
CA LYS A 859 26.63 24.00 -53.69
C LYS A 859 25.73 24.37 -54.86
N MET A 860 24.81 25.30 -54.61
CA MET A 860 23.93 25.92 -55.61
C MET A 860 24.48 27.30 -55.98
N ILE A 861 24.50 27.64 -57.27
CA ILE A 861 24.97 28.93 -57.77
C ILE A 861 23.92 29.49 -58.73
N ALA A 862 23.32 30.62 -58.37
CA ALA A 862 22.37 31.35 -59.22
C ALA A 862 23.06 32.64 -59.70
N ASP A 863 23.22 32.80 -61.01
CA ASP A 863 23.87 33.97 -61.61
C ASP A 863 22.99 34.53 -62.72
N HIS A 864 22.22 35.57 -62.39
CA HIS A 864 21.18 36.14 -63.27
C HIS A 864 20.16 35.08 -63.77
N ASP A 865 19.98 34.01 -62.99
CA ASP A 865 19.13 32.83 -63.27
C ASP A 865 18.78 32.11 -61.94
N SER A 866 18.35 30.84 -62.02
CA SER A 866 18.02 29.99 -60.88
C SER A 866 18.82 28.69 -60.87
N ALA A 867 19.23 28.27 -59.67
CA ALA A 867 19.72 26.91 -59.41
C ALA A 867 18.60 26.08 -58.77
N LEU A 868 18.49 24.80 -59.14
CA LEU A 868 17.42 23.91 -58.69
C LEU A 868 17.96 22.52 -58.38
N ILE A 869 17.43 21.92 -57.30
CA ILE A 869 17.63 20.52 -56.95
C ILE A 869 16.25 19.89 -56.71
N GLY A 870 15.91 18.83 -57.44
CA GLY A 870 14.64 18.10 -57.29
C GLY A 870 14.84 16.71 -56.69
N TYR A 871 14.08 16.34 -55.66
CA TYR A 871 14.17 15.01 -55.04
C TYR A 871 13.48 13.93 -55.90
N SER A 872 14.15 12.79 -56.11
CA SER A 872 13.73 11.77 -57.08
C SER A 872 12.73 10.73 -56.59
N LYS A 873 12.45 10.66 -55.28
CA LYS A 873 11.58 9.61 -54.70
C LYS A 873 10.22 10.18 -54.30
N ALA A 874 9.20 9.32 -54.33
CA ALA A 874 7.89 9.63 -53.79
C ALA A 874 7.91 9.61 -52.24
N LEU A 875 7.01 10.34 -51.59
CA LEU A 875 6.78 10.25 -50.15
C LEU A 875 5.31 10.02 -49.84
N SER A 876 5.03 9.05 -48.95
CA SER A 876 3.68 8.69 -48.51
C SER A 876 3.52 8.89 -47.00
N GLY A 877 2.33 9.35 -46.59
CA GLY A 877 1.98 9.51 -45.17
C GLY A 877 2.72 10.65 -44.46
N ASP A 878 3.09 10.40 -43.20
CA ASP A 878 3.76 11.38 -42.34
C ASP A 878 5.26 11.41 -42.63
N PHE A 879 5.81 12.61 -42.79
CA PHE A 879 7.22 12.79 -43.11
C PHE A 879 7.78 14.11 -42.58
N GLU A 880 9.10 14.17 -42.52
CA GLU A 880 9.87 15.34 -42.16
C GLU A 880 10.98 15.55 -43.20
N ILE A 881 11.07 16.77 -43.74
CA ILE A 881 12.17 17.23 -44.60
C ILE A 881 12.96 18.24 -43.78
N THR A 882 14.25 17.99 -43.60
CA THR A 882 15.17 18.85 -42.87
C THR A 882 16.33 19.26 -43.78
N VAL A 883 16.62 20.56 -43.84
CA VAL A 883 17.74 21.12 -44.60
C VAL A 883 18.64 21.90 -43.66
N ASP A 884 19.90 21.48 -43.55
CA ASP A 884 20.93 22.25 -42.86
C ASP A 884 21.66 23.16 -43.85
N ILE A 885 21.75 24.44 -43.47
CA ILE A 885 22.30 25.51 -44.30
C ILE A 885 23.70 25.83 -43.81
N GLY A 886 24.67 25.75 -44.71
CA GLY A 886 26.06 26.09 -44.47
C GLY A 886 26.40 27.51 -44.92
N THR A 887 27.34 27.62 -45.85
CA THR A 887 27.83 28.92 -46.34
C THR A 887 26.78 29.61 -47.22
N LEU A 888 26.48 30.88 -46.90
CA LEU A 888 25.57 31.76 -47.63
C LEU A 888 26.34 32.95 -48.21
N GLN A 889 26.24 33.15 -49.53
CA GLN A 889 26.63 34.38 -50.22
C GLN A 889 25.44 34.80 -51.10
N LEU A 890 24.52 35.57 -50.52
CA LEU A 890 23.28 35.98 -51.20
C LEU A 890 23.32 37.49 -51.49
N SER A 891 22.93 37.88 -52.70
CA SER A 891 22.61 39.26 -53.06
C SER A 891 21.24 39.68 -52.51
N ASP A 892 20.99 40.98 -52.39
CA ASP A 892 19.78 41.53 -51.74
C ASP A 892 18.45 41.08 -52.38
N ASP A 893 18.46 40.71 -53.66
CA ASP A 893 17.30 40.22 -54.42
C ASP A 893 17.15 38.69 -54.42
N SER A 894 18.09 37.97 -53.80
CA SER A 894 18.12 36.52 -53.83
C SER A 894 17.07 35.88 -52.93
N LYS A 895 16.58 34.71 -53.36
CA LYS A 895 15.60 33.92 -52.62
C LYS A 895 15.97 32.45 -52.69
N PHE A 896 16.09 31.81 -51.53
CA PHE A 896 16.18 30.36 -51.43
C PHE A 896 14.85 29.80 -50.94
N THR A 897 14.27 28.85 -51.67
CA THR A 897 12.96 28.28 -51.36
C THR A 897 13.04 26.77 -51.24
N ILE A 898 12.48 26.23 -50.16
CA ILE A 898 12.09 24.82 -50.06
C ILE A 898 10.62 24.74 -50.49
N GLY A 899 10.39 24.18 -51.68
CA GLY A 899 9.06 24.00 -52.25
C GLY A 899 8.63 22.54 -52.18
N LEU A 900 7.39 22.33 -51.75
CA LEU A 900 6.69 21.04 -51.82
C LEU A 900 5.42 21.21 -52.66
N ASP A 901 5.33 20.47 -53.76
CA ASP A 901 4.13 20.40 -54.60
C ASP A 901 3.27 19.17 -54.23
N VAL A 902 1.97 19.38 -54.04
CA VAL A 902 1.01 18.33 -53.66
C VAL A 902 -0.08 18.24 -54.73
N GLY A 903 0.17 17.39 -55.74
CA GLY A 903 -0.81 17.09 -56.80
C GLY A 903 -0.86 18.11 -57.96
N ASP A 904 -1.96 18.10 -58.72
CA ASP A 904 -2.13 18.90 -59.96
C ASP A 904 -2.95 20.21 -59.76
N GLN A 905 -3.21 20.61 -58.51
CA GLN A 905 -3.97 21.80 -58.07
C GLN A 905 -3.19 22.50 -56.92
N PRO A 906 -3.40 23.79 -56.57
CA PRO A 906 -2.38 24.63 -55.93
C PRO A 906 -2.24 24.39 -54.41
N ASN A 907 -1.89 23.18 -53.99
CA ASN A 907 -1.50 22.85 -52.62
C ASN A 907 0.02 22.87 -52.50
N LYS A 908 0.65 23.99 -52.88
CA LYS A 908 2.09 24.18 -52.69
C LYS A 908 2.38 24.67 -51.28
N ALA A 909 3.39 24.09 -50.64
CA ALA A 909 3.95 24.60 -49.40
C ALA A 909 5.35 25.12 -49.66
N GLU A 910 5.58 26.40 -49.36
CA GLU A 910 6.87 27.06 -49.62
C GLU A 910 7.44 27.66 -48.32
N LEU A 911 8.71 27.38 -48.08
CA LEU A 911 9.50 27.99 -47.01
C LEU A 911 10.66 28.75 -47.64
N THR A 912 10.57 30.08 -47.60
CA THR A 912 11.46 30.98 -48.36
C THR A 912 12.38 31.75 -47.43
N LEU A 913 13.68 31.71 -47.69
CA LEU A 913 14.75 32.45 -47.06
C LEU A 913 15.21 33.59 -47.97
N GLN A 914 15.26 34.81 -47.44
CA GLN A 914 15.70 36.02 -48.16
C GLN A 914 16.69 36.80 -47.28
N PRO A 915 17.74 37.41 -47.85
CA PRO A 915 18.60 38.32 -47.11
C PRO A 915 17.85 39.62 -46.78
N ARG A 916 18.36 40.33 -45.77
CA ARG A 916 17.87 41.64 -45.32
C ARG A 916 19.02 42.64 -45.29
N ASP A 917 18.68 43.92 -45.43
CA ASP A 917 19.63 45.04 -45.42
C ASP A 917 20.53 45.11 -44.16
N ASP A 918 20.15 44.45 -43.06
CA ASP A 918 20.88 44.41 -41.79
C ASP A 918 21.83 43.20 -41.64
N ASN A 919 22.19 42.54 -42.75
CA ASN A 919 22.92 41.26 -42.78
C ASN A 919 22.19 40.10 -42.05
N GLY A 920 20.91 40.26 -41.75
CA GLY A 920 20.03 39.20 -41.27
C GLY A 920 19.30 38.48 -42.40
N PHE A 921 18.45 37.52 -42.03
CA PHE A 921 17.62 36.76 -42.96
C PHE A 921 16.15 36.85 -42.57
N ARG A 922 15.28 36.89 -43.58
CA ARG A 922 13.84 36.76 -43.44
C ARG A 922 13.41 35.38 -43.90
N ILE A 923 12.71 34.66 -43.02
CA ILE A 923 12.06 33.39 -43.38
C ILE A 923 10.55 33.62 -43.47
N THR A 924 9.97 33.22 -44.60
CA THR A 924 8.54 33.33 -44.86
C THR A 924 7.95 31.95 -45.16
N ALA A 925 6.87 31.59 -44.45
CA ALA A 925 6.07 30.40 -44.74
C ALA A 925 4.84 30.78 -45.56
N GLN A 926 4.60 30.12 -46.69
CA GLN A 926 3.55 30.47 -47.64
C GLN A 926 2.85 29.24 -48.22
N ILE A 927 1.56 29.42 -48.53
CA ILE A 927 0.79 28.55 -49.42
C ILE A 927 0.31 29.42 -50.59
N PRO A 928 0.90 29.29 -51.79
CA PRO A 928 0.49 30.05 -52.98
C PRO A 928 -0.92 29.66 -53.44
N ASN A 929 -1.85 30.62 -53.53
CA ASN A 929 -3.18 30.40 -54.11
C ASN A 929 -3.23 30.96 -55.53
N ARG A 930 -3.81 30.20 -56.49
CA ARG A 930 -4.06 30.70 -57.86
C ARG A 930 -5.39 31.48 -57.91
N LYS A 931 -5.41 32.68 -58.49
CA LYS A 931 -6.66 33.35 -58.87
C LYS A 931 -6.62 33.86 -60.32
N ASN A 932 -7.61 33.40 -61.10
CA ASN A 932 -8.06 33.88 -62.40
C ASN A 932 -7.23 33.60 -63.67
N LYS A 933 -7.91 33.79 -64.82
CA LYS A 933 -7.57 33.38 -66.20
C LYS A 933 -6.20 33.84 -66.73
N ASP A 934 -5.52 34.75 -66.03
CA ASP A 934 -4.23 35.32 -66.43
C ASP A 934 -3.02 34.69 -65.72
N ASN A 935 -3.22 33.60 -64.99
CA ASN A 935 -2.15 32.76 -64.41
C ASN A 935 -1.24 33.41 -63.35
N ASN A 936 -1.65 34.52 -62.74
CA ASN A 936 -0.90 35.16 -61.65
C ASN A 936 -1.17 34.50 -60.29
N PHE A 937 -0.12 34.21 -59.53
CA PHE A 937 -0.19 33.67 -58.16
C PHE A 937 -0.25 34.81 -57.13
N GLN A 938 -1.15 34.71 -56.14
CA GLN A 938 -1.08 35.53 -54.91
C GLN A 938 -0.72 34.62 -53.74
N SER A 939 0.39 34.92 -53.05
CA SER A 939 0.86 34.18 -51.87
C SER A 939 0.19 34.70 -50.60
N ASN A 940 -0.46 33.81 -49.84
CA ASN A 940 -0.87 34.12 -48.47
C ASN A 940 0.30 33.81 -47.53
N ASN A 941 0.94 34.85 -46.99
CA ASN A 941 1.98 34.68 -45.97
C ASN A 941 1.33 34.22 -44.67
N MET A 942 1.79 33.07 -44.16
CA MET A 942 1.28 32.51 -42.92
C MET A 942 1.92 33.18 -41.70
N ASP A 943 3.24 33.27 -41.71
CA ASP A 943 4.04 34.00 -40.73
C ASP A 943 5.38 34.40 -41.36
N ILE A 944 6.00 35.43 -40.80
CA ILE A 944 7.32 35.95 -41.21
C ILE A 944 8.18 36.04 -39.95
N VAL A 945 9.39 35.51 -40.00
CA VAL A 945 10.38 35.69 -38.93
C VAL A 945 11.68 36.25 -39.49
N ASP A 946 12.26 37.18 -38.76
CA ASP A 946 13.58 37.73 -39.04
C ASP A 946 14.61 37.11 -38.07
N LEU A 947 15.74 36.61 -38.59
CA LEU A 947 16.79 35.88 -37.87
C LEU A 947 18.18 36.40 -38.25
N ASP A 948 19.09 36.54 -37.28
CA ASP A 948 20.48 36.96 -37.54
C ASP A 948 21.32 35.89 -38.25
N ALA A 949 20.90 34.62 -38.15
CA ALA A 949 21.52 33.49 -38.82
C ALA A 949 20.50 32.35 -38.92
N VAL A 950 20.55 31.60 -40.01
CA VAL A 950 19.71 30.43 -40.25
C VAL A 950 20.60 29.20 -40.33
N ARG A 951 20.24 28.16 -39.57
CA ARG A 951 21.00 26.91 -39.52
C ARG A 951 20.22 25.74 -40.10
N THR A 952 18.92 25.68 -39.80
CA THR A 952 18.07 24.58 -40.29
C THR A 952 16.70 25.09 -40.69
N LEU A 953 16.16 24.56 -41.79
CA LEU A 953 14.78 24.73 -42.22
C LEU A 953 14.11 23.36 -42.28
N ARG A 954 12.87 23.25 -41.79
CA ARG A 954 12.13 21.98 -41.76
C ARG A 954 10.69 22.15 -42.25
N LEU A 955 10.23 21.15 -42.99
CA LEU A 955 8.83 20.92 -43.31
C LEU A 955 8.41 19.59 -42.70
N VAL A 956 7.43 19.60 -41.80
CA VAL A 956 6.95 18.39 -41.12
C VAL A 956 5.49 18.17 -41.47
N ARG A 957 5.16 17.08 -42.15
CA ARG A 957 3.78 16.68 -42.44
C ARG A 957 3.32 15.63 -41.44
N LEU A 958 2.22 15.93 -40.74
CA LEU A 958 1.48 14.99 -39.91
C LEU A 958 0.05 14.91 -40.42
N GLN A 959 -0.36 13.73 -40.88
CA GLN A 959 -1.60 13.44 -41.56
C GLN A 959 -1.83 14.37 -42.77
N ARG A 960 -2.75 15.33 -42.63
CA ARG A 960 -3.12 16.30 -43.66
C ARG A 960 -2.46 17.66 -43.49
N THR A 961 -1.75 17.88 -42.38
CA THR A 961 -1.24 19.18 -41.97
C THR A 961 0.28 19.22 -42.12
N ILE A 962 0.80 20.26 -42.77
CA ILE A 962 2.23 20.56 -42.85
C ILE A 962 2.59 21.70 -41.92
N PHE A 963 3.67 21.54 -41.17
CA PHE A 963 4.24 22.50 -40.23
C PHE A 963 5.54 23.07 -40.81
N PHE A 964 5.69 24.38 -40.72
CA PHE A 964 6.88 25.11 -41.16
C PHE A 964 7.73 25.46 -39.95
N VAL A 965 8.98 24.98 -39.90
CA VAL A 965 9.85 25.17 -38.73
C VAL A 965 11.20 25.71 -39.17
N CYS A 966 11.73 26.70 -38.45
CA CYS A 966 13.07 27.23 -38.67
C CYS A 966 13.90 27.20 -37.39
N LYS A 967 15.21 27.06 -37.56
CA LYS A 967 16.20 27.12 -36.47
C LYS A 967 17.35 28.04 -36.84
N GLY A 968 17.56 29.07 -36.03
CA GLY A 968 18.74 29.94 -36.07
C GLY A 968 19.80 29.52 -35.05
N LYS A 969 20.78 30.40 -34.79
CA LYS A 969 21.86 30.13 -33.80
C LYS A 969 21.35 29.90 -32.38
N THR A 970 20.31 30.62 -31.98
CA THR A 970 19.78 30.61 -30.61
C THR A 970 18.29 30.29 -30.52
N LYS A 971 17.55 30.29 -31.63
CA LYS A 971 16.08 30.18 -31.64
C LYS A 971 15.58 29.06 -32.53
N SER A 972 14.58 28.29 -32.07
CA SER A 972 13.81 27.34 -32.90
C SER A 972 12.32 27.66 -32.80
N LYS A 973 11.62 27.80 -33.93
CA LYS A 973 10.23 28.26 -33.95
C LYS A 973 9.41 27.54 -35.01
N VAL A 974 8.17 27.17 -34.68
CA VAL A 974 7.13 26.83 -35.67
C VAL A 974 6.53 28.13 -36.20
N LEU A 975 6.72 28.40 -37.49
CA LEU A 975 6.23 29.58 -38.19
C LEU A 975 4.74 29.49 -38.46
N GLY A 976 4.24 28.32 -38.85
CA GLY A 976 2.83 28.11 -39.11
C GLY A 976 2.54 26.66 -39.46
N TYR A 977 1.27 26.39 -39.73
CA TYR A 977 0.82 25.10 -40.24
C TYR A 977 -0.35 25.26 -41.21
N ALA A 978 -0.41 24.42 -42.25
CA ALA A 978 -1.47 24.45 -43.25
C ALA A 978 -1.92 23.04 -43.61
N ASP A 979 -3.17 22.90 -44.03
CA ASP A 979 -3.65 21.63 -44.56
C ASP A 979 -3.29 21.52 -46.05
N ILE A 980 -2.49 20.52 -46.39
CA ILE A 980 -2.06 20.21 -47.76
C ILE A 980 -2.67 18.90 -48.29
N GLY A 981 -3.48 18.22 -47.47
CA GLY A 981 -4.13 16.95 -47.82
C GLY A 981 -3.29 15.72 -47.47
N THR A 982 -3.89 14.55 -47.69
CA THR A 982 -3.30 13.24 -47.37
C THR A 982 -2.69 12.51 -48.57
N GLU A 983 -2.64 13.15 -49.74
CA GLU A 983 -2.15 12.54 -50.98
C GLU A 983 -0.64 12.25 -50.92
N ASP A 984 -0.19 11.27 -51.71
CA ASP A 984 1.22 10.95 -51.85
C ASP A 984 1.95 12.04 -52.65
N ILE A 985 3.16 12.37 -52.21
CA ILE A 985 4.05 13.31 -52.89
C ILE A 985 4.73 12.59 -54.05
N ARG A 986 4.55 13.07 -55.27
CA ARG A 986 5.11 12.46 -56.48
C ARG A 986 6.64 12.70 -56.55
N PRO A 987 7.40 11.82 -57.24
CA PRO A 987 8.80 12.09 -57.57
C PRO A 987 8.98 13.46 -58.24
N GLY A 988 9.99 14.22 -57.84
CA GLY A 988 10.30 15.56 -58.35
C GLY A 988 9.47 16.70 -57.74
N SER A 989 8.47 16.41 -56.91
CA SER A 989 7.61 17.42 -56.29
C SER A 989 8.25 18.16 -55.09
N ILE A 990 9.38 17.68 -54.57
CA ILE A 990 10.16 18.40 -53.56
C ILE A 990 11.32 19.07 -54.28
N GLN A 991 11.34 20.40 -54.22
CA GLN A 991 12.31 21.23 -54.93
C GLN A 991 13.01 22.18 -53.97
N PHE A 992 14.32 22.32 -54.15
CA PHE A 992 15.14 23.34 -53.51
C PHE A 992 15.59 24.29 -54.61
N THR A 993 15.19 25.56 -54.52
CA THR A 993 15.44 26.53 -55.58
C THR A 993 16.15 27.75 -55.01
N LEU A 994 17.28 28.14 -55.60
CA LEU A 994 17.95 29.41 -55.35
C LEU A 994 17.77 30.28 -56.59
N ALA A 995 17.17 31.46 -56.46
CA ALA A 995 16.98 32.40 -57.56
C ALA A 995 17.63 33.75 -57.25
N SER A 996 18.24 34.37 -58.26
CA SER A 996 18.81 35.72 -58.19
C SER A 996 18.66 36.43 -59.53
N GLU A 997 18.15 37.67 -59.55
CA GLU A 997 17.80 38.39 -60.79
C GLU A 997 18.91 39.35 -61.25
N SER A 998 19.76 39.83 -60.33
CA SER A 998 20.68 40.94 -60.59
C SER A 998 22.16 40.67 -60.32
N GLN A 999 22.48 39.69 -59.47
CA GLN A 999 23.87 39.37 -59.09
C GLN A 999 24.07 37.87 -58.83
N MET A 1000 25.32 37.41 -58.86
CA MET A 1000 25.65 36.03 -58.49
C MET A 1000 25.41 35.79 -57.01
N SER A 1001 24.65 34.74 -56.71
CA SER A 1001 24.43 34.22 -55.37
C SER A 1001 24.79 32.75 -55.29
N SER A 1002 25.35 32.34 -54.16
CA SER A 1002 25.64 30.96 -53.87
C SER A 1002 25.22 30.55 -52.47
N LEU A 1003 24.77 29.31 -52.36
CA LEU A 1003 24.34 28.69 -51.12
C LEU A 1003 24.85 27.26 -51.07
N GLU A 1004 25.32 26.84 -49.90
CA GLU A 1004 25.72 25.47 -49.64
C GLU A 1004 24.75 24.79 -48.67
N LEU A 1005 24.18 23.67 -49.10
CA LEU A 1005 23.33 22.80 -48.30
C LEU A 1005 24.19 21.69 -47.70
N GLU A 1006 24.48 21.76 -46.41
CA GLU A 1006 25.35 20.81 -45.71
C GLU A 1006 24.69 19.45 -45.54
N LYS A 1007 23.36 19.44 -45.36
CA LYS A 1007 22.58 18.22 -45.16
C LYS A 1007 21.17 18.38 -45.69
N ILE A 1008 20.68 17.34 -46.37
CA ILE A 1008 19.24 17.16 -46.64
C ILE A 1008 18.84 15.81 -46.06
N GLU A 1009 17.94 15.84 -45.08
CA GLU A 1009 17.44 14.63 -44.40
C GLU A 1009 15.94 14.53 -44.58
N ILE A 1010 15.47 13.38 -45.09
CA ILE A 1010 14.06 13.08 -45.26
C ILE A 1010 13.73 11.85 -44.43
N GLN A 1011 12.83 12.00 -43.46
CA GLN A 1011 12.36 10.94 -42.58
C GLN A 1011 10.87 10.69 -42.82
N SER A 1012 10.43 9.43 -42.82
CA SER A 1012 9.02 9.08 -43.02
C SER A 1012 8.57 7.97 -42.07
N ALA A 1013 7.27 8.00 -41.75
CA ALA A 1013 6.64 6.95 -40.95
C ALA A 1013 6.52 5.62 -41.73
N ASN A 1014 6.36 5.70 -43.05
CA ASN A 1014 6.25 4.56 -43.97
C ASN A 1014 7.44 4.55 -44.97
N PRO A 1015 7.90 3.36 -45.40
CA PRO A 1015 9.05 3.20 -46.30
C PRO A 1015 8.83 3.70 -47.72
#